data_AF-A0A5B9R3E4-F1
#
_entry.id   AF-A0A5B9R3E4-F1
#
_cell.length_a   1.000
_cell.length_b   1.000
_cell.length_c   1.000
_cell.angle_alpha   90.00
_cell.angle_beta   90.00
_cell.angle_gamma   90.00
#
_symmetry.space_group_name_H-M   'P 1'
#
loop_
_entity.id
_entity.type
_entity.pdbx_description
1 polymer ?
#
loop_
_entity_poly.entity_id
_entity_poly.type
_entity_poly.pdbx_seq_one_letter_code
_entity_poly.pdbx_strand_id
1 'polypeptide(L)'
;MARSRRNQYRSSILPTLFIGGTALGLLGMVGLMVAWAMGTFDRQTVRPVDRTGQLAFPALARPVSAFEAICREHLINPQTKQLNVVWLPEATAEVASRSLGDLIGRVLSRDKEAGMVLTERDFLPAGTKPGVSAGIPPGKFAVTIAATDIPGLEQLRHGDRFDLMVALTAEADGTQLRGNTEPAAVFGGIKPPSLRVGQLSQQHGVKRLVTGGRLIALTQGKQQSTKGSSGLTVKPTSGRSATKTITYAEIAIDEEEIGPLTEAISLATPMTCIVRSGRPDAEVEEAFSREGLVPVITTATAVEAYSELTDESLIDHATGQLHFYYFPAERVPDHWLTDPTMVYGRVVSRPLRRGSPITEADLLPLGTKPGISAGVPAGMVAMAVSTGQMAGFADLVQGDRFAIHAKMPAESAKAVQNSWAKLHGGTLSPETELREQMLRTGIREVVGDAIFLREGADGKATIAVPDDRVAHVAQLIRDDLELFVVARSVAGQASGHAERSRPKDAKKPVRSQAATAAHTMFRLVSAQRSANQQDDEKDPVEVPILTRNVEAFERLSVDDFIDPATGDIRYLYFPADRVQTDWITDIQSLVDRVTNRDLTAGRAVSATDLAPQGAVPGPSAGVPVGMRGFLVDSSQIEDLDLLRPGATFAIAAGGPVSAQQLGDQVRRTFSSADAVAEADKLEDTQFPVFRPIASGAVLLKMYDNTQRSQTLTLTDRTVTRTDASGLITKEEVQEIPRLETVTTEVMRFAIAVPASQAAVVAGSLSRNRPLRAVLDANNGSPASPAATTQDATTGTHASASDTAGRQGTVNAFVREHFRGSDAPFTEVFVSDRSYPDPLPEGDSPLEAKDGSHE
;
A
#
# COMPACT_ATOMS: atom_id res chain seq x y z
N MET A 1 -22.78 -24.94 63.57
CA MET A 1 -22.00 -25.97 64.29
C MET A 1 -20.81 -25.30 64.98
N ALA A 2 -20.41 -25.80 66.17
CA ALA A 2 -19.43 -25.28 67.16
C ALA A 2 -19.89 -24.03 67.98
N ARG A 3 -20.64 -24.17 69.10
CA ARG A 3 -20.21 -24.33 70.52
C ARG A 3 -19.20 -23.24 70.97
N SER A 4 -19.45 -22.37 71.97
CA SER A 4 -19.63 -22.72 73.39
C SER A 4 -20.00 -21.52 74.30
N ARG A 5 -21.15 -21.65 75.01
CA ARG A 5 -21.49 -21.35 76.44
C ARG A 5 -20.95 -20.07 77.14
N ARG A 6 -21.88 -19.18 77.57
CA ARG A 6 -22.41 -18.93 78.97
C ARG A 6 -21.42 -18.18 79.88
N ASN A 7 -21.77 -17.06 80.52
CA ASN A 7 -22.76 -16.97 81.61
C ASN A 7 -22.89 -15.50 82.11
N GLN A 8 -24.10 -15.17 82.56
CA GLN A 8 -24.43 -14.00 83.37
C GLN A 8 -23.86 -14.15 84.80
N TYR A 9 -23.41 -13.07 85.42
CA TYR A 9 -23.54 -12.86 86.87
C TYR A 9 -23.69 -11.37 87.18
N ARG A 10 -24.83 -11.03 87.78
CA ARG A 10 -25.07 -9.79 88.53
C ARG A 10 -24.43 -9.94 89.91
N SER A 11 -23.74 -8.91 90.41
CA SER A 11 -23.74 -8.60 91.84
C SER A 11 -23.34 -7.14 92.11
N SER A 12 -24.07 -6.57 93.07
CA SER A 12 -23.97 -5.23 93.63
C SER A 12 -22.77 -5.06 94.56
N ILE A 13 -22.01 -3.97 94.43
CA ILE A 13 -21.03 -3.54 95.46
C ILE A 13 -21.24 -2.05 95.71
N LEU A 14 -22.07 -1.76 96.71
CA LEU A 14 -22.30 -0.44 97.29
C LEU A 14 -22.34 -0.68 98.81
N PRO A 15 -21.19 -0.97 99.46
CA PRO A 15 -20.77 -0.19 100.63
C PRO A 15 -19.23 -0.23 100.91
N THR A 16 -18.38 0.34 100.06
CA THR A 16 -16.92 0.48 100.32
C THR A 16 -16.42 1.93 100.44
N LEU A 17 -17.33 2.90 100.58
CA LEU A 17 -17.01 4.34 100.58
C LEU A 17 -16.90 4.99 101.97
N PHE A 18 -17.14 4.28 103.08
CA PHE A 18 -17.17 4.91 104.42
C PHE A 18 -15.99 4.60 105.36
N ILE A 19 -15.04 3.73 104.98
CA ILE A 19 -13.87 3.39 105.84
C ILE A 19 -12.56 4.04 105.36
N GLY A 20 -12.49 4.53 104.11
CA GLY A 20 -11.31 5.22 103.58
C GLY A 20 -11.17 6.70 104.00
N GLY A 21 -12.23 7.33 104.52
CA GLY A 21 -12.27 8.77 104.79
C GLY A 21 -11.57 9.21 106.08
N THR A 22 -11.41 8.33 107.07
CA THR A 22 -10.85 8.68 108.38
C THR A 22 -9.34 8.46 108.48
N ALA A 23 -8.77 7.54 107.69
CA ALA A 23 -7.33 7.31 107.63
C ALA A 23 -6.57 8.42 106.86
N LEU A 24 -7.19 9.03 105.85
CA LEU A 24 -6.61 10.13 105.08
C LEU A 24 -6.64 11.48 105.82
N GLY A 25 -7.63 11.70 106.69
CA GLY A 25 -7.73 12.93 107.49
C GLY A 25 -6.65 13.05 108.58
N LEU A 26 -6.27 11.94 109.22
CA LEU A 26 -5.25 11.93 110.27
C LEU A 26 -3.82 12.01 109.71
N LEU A 27 -3.56 11.42 108.54
CA LEU A 27 -2.27 11.55 107.83
C LEU A 27 -2.03 12.98 107.32
N GLY A 28 -3.09 13.69 106.91
CA GLY A 28 -3.02 15.09 106.49
C GLY A 28 -2.62 16.07 107.60
N MET A 29 -3.12 15.89 108.83
CA MET A 29 -2.78 16.78 109.95
C MET A 29 -1.36 16.56 110.49
N VAL A 30 -0.86 15.32 110.50
CA VAL A 30 0.53 15.05 110.90
C VAL A 30 1.51 15.64 109.87
N GLY A 31 1.20 15.54 108.58
CA GLY A 31 1.99 16.19 107.52
C GLY A 31 2.02 17.72 107.65
N LEU A 32 0.91 18.34 108.05
CA LEU A 32 0.82 19.79 108.22
C LEU A 32 1.62 20.29 109.44
N MET A 33 1.64 19.53 110.55
CA MET A 33 2.44 19.87 111.73
C MET A 33 3.94 19.67 111.52
N VAL A 34 4.35 18.63 110.76
CA VAL A 34 5.77 18.44 110.38
C VAL A 34 6.24 19.57 109.44
N ALA A 35 5.40 20.02 108.52
CA ALA A 35 5.72 21.17 107.66
C ALA A 35 5.88 22.48 108.46
N TRP A 36 5.05 22.70 109.48
CA TRP A 36 5.16 23.85 110.39
C TRP A 36 6.44 23.81 111.25
N ALA A 37 6.78 22.64 111.81
CA ALA A 37 7.96 22.45 112.66
C ALA A 37 9.29 22.51 111.89
N MET A 38 9.30 22.16 110.60
CA MET A 38 10.48 22.27 109.73
C MET A 38 10.71 23.68 109.14
N GLY A 39 9.96 24.71 109.57
CA GLY A 39 10.23 26.09 109.16
C GLY A 39 9.86 26.41 107.72
N THR A 40 9.00 25.62 107.07
CA THR A 40 8.61 25.86 105.66
C THR A 40 7.70 27.08 105.45
N PHE A 41 7.24 27.72 106.53
CA PHE A 41 6.53 29.01 106.52
C PHE A 41 7.41 30.18 106.97
N ASP A 42 8.74 30.02 106.99
CA ASP A 42 9.62 31.16 107.15
C ASP A 42 9.39 32.09 105.95
N ARG A 43 8.79 33.23 106.25
CA ARG A 43 8.33 34.22 105.29
C ARG A 43 9.59 34.75 104.65
N GLN A 44 10.02 34.14 103.55
CA GLN A 44 11.22 34.52 102.80
C GLN A 44 11.18 36.03 102.62
N THR A 45 11.93 36.73 103.46
CA THR A 45 12.26 38.12 103.27
C THR A 45 13.03 38.13 101.97
N VAL A 46 12.33 38.48 100.88
CA VAL A 46 12.87 38.60 99.54
C VAL A 46 14.13 39.44 99.68
N ARG A 47 15.30 38.79 99.66
CA ARG A 47 16.57 39.50 99.67
C ARG A 47 16.49 40.48 98.50
N PRO A 48 16.71 41.80 98.71
CA PRO A 48 16.69 42.74 97.60
C PRO A 48 17.73 42.24 96.60
N VAL A 49 17.25 41.84 95.42
CA VAL A 49 18.10 41.34 94.35
C VAL A 49 19.05 42.48 94.00
N ASP A 50 20.34 42.27 94.19
CA ASP A 50 21.35 43.24 93.75
C ASP A 50 21.32 43.30 92.22
N ARG A 51 20.92 44.46 91.70
CA ARG A 51 20.75 44.74 90.27
C ARG A 51 21.84 45.69 89.74
N THR A 52 22.91 45.90 90.49
CA THR A 52 24.04 46.70 90.02
C THR A 52 24.65 46.07 88.75
N GLY A 53 24.77 46.86 87.69
CA GLY A 53 25.26 46.41 86.37
C GLY A 53 24.22 45.74 85.45
N GLN A 54 22.93 45.75 85.81
CA GLN A 54 21.85 45.24 84.96
C GLN A 54 20.93 46.35 84.45
N LEU A 55 20.53 46.25 83.19
CA LEU A 55 19.60 47.16 82.54
C LEU A 55 18.25 46.49 82.30
N ALA A 56 17.18 47.27 82.48
CA ALA A 56 15.81 46.87 82.25
C ALA A 56 15.45 46.94 80.76
N PHE A 57 14.98 45.81 80.19
CA PHE A 57 14.45 45.74 78.83
C PHE A 57 12.97 45.35 78.84
N PRO A 58 12.14 46.00 78.01
CA PRO A 58 10.76 45.56 77.80
C PRO A 58 10.76 44.15 77.19
N ALA A 59 10.00 43.26 77.81
CA ALA A 59 9.80 41.90 77.33
C ALA A 59 8.33 41.65 77.05
N LEU A 60 8.04 40.71 76.16
CA LEU A 60 6.66 40.34 75.88
C LEU A 60 5.99 39.74 77.12
N ALA A 61 4.82 40.23 77.49
CA ALA A 61 3.98 39.66 78.54
C ALA A 61 3.11 38.49 78.02
N ARG A 62 2.89 38.44 76.70
CA ARG A 62 2.10 37.43 75.99
C ARG A 62 2.84 37.02 74.71
N PRO A 63 2.66 35.78 74.22
CA PRO A 63 3.18 35.42 72.91
C PRO A 63 2.53 36.30 71.83
N VAL A 64 3.33 36.71 70.84
CA VAL A 64 2.90 37.51 69.69
C VAL A 64 3.31 36.76 68.43
N SER A 65 2.37 36.64 67.48
CA SER A 65 2.61 35.94 66.23
C SER A 65 3.47 36.77 65.27
N ALA A 66 4.15 36.09 64.36
CA ALA A 66 4.81 36.75 63.24
C ALA A 66 3.81 37.62 62.45
N PHE A 67 4.31 38.71 61.88
CA PHE A 67 3.53 39.67 61.11
C PHE A 67 2.46 40.46 61.88
N GLU A 68 2.39 40.27 63.20
CA GLU A 68 1.56 41.09 64.08
C GLU A 68 2.31 42.36 64.51
N ALA A 69 1.60 43.48 64.59
CA ALA A 69 2.15 44.72 65.13
C ALA A 69 2.21 44.63 66.67
N ILE A 70 3.32 45.07 67.25
CA ILE A 70 3.44 45.10 68.71
C ILE A 70 2.59 46.22 69.28
N CYS A 71 1.61 45.84 70.09
CA CYS A 71 0.76 46.77 70.82
C CYS A 71 1.21 46.88 72.28
N ARG A 72 0.77 47.96 72.95
CA ARG A 72 1.03 48.18 74.38
C ARG A 72 0.62 47.00 75.26
N GLU A 73 -0.47 46.32 74.90
CA GLU A 73 -1.00 45.16 75.61
C GLU A 73 -0.07 43.93 75.57
N HIS A 74 0.79 43.84 74.56
CA HIS A 74 1.75 42.74 74.43
C HIS A 74 2.91 42.86 75.41
N LEU A 75 3.16 44.06 75.96
CA LEU A 75 4.27 44.35 76.87
C LEU A 75 3.82 44.50 78.33
N ILE A 76 2.52 44.67 78.58
CA ILE A 76 1.96 44.84 79.93
C ILE A 76 1.51 43.49 80.47
N ASN A 77 1.99 43.12 81.65
CA ASN A 77 1.52 41.93 82.33
C ASN A 77 0.06 42.12 82.77
N PRO A 78 -0.88 41.23 82.37
CA PRO A 78 -2.31 41.42 82.63
C PRO A 78 -2.68 41.38 84.12
N GLN A 79 -1.88 40.73 84.95
CA GLN A 79 -2.13 40.62 86.40
C GLN A 79 -1.63 41.86 87.15
N THR A 80 -0.42 42.32 86.85
CA THR A 80 0.21 43.43 87.58
C THR A 80 -0.10 44.80 86.98
N LYS A 81 -0.59 44.85 85.74
CA LYS A 81 -0.76 46.07 84.91
C LYS A 81 0.51 46.91 84.76
N GLN A 82 1.67 46.33 85.11
CA GLN A 82 2.99 46.94 84.95
C GLN A 82 3.68 46.38 83.71
N LEU A 83 4.66 47.13 83.20
CA LEU A 83 5.50 46.69 82.09
C LEU A 83 6.23 45.41 82.49
N ASN A 84 6.19 44.39 81.65
CA ASN A 84 6.98 43.19 81.85
C ASN A 84 8.43 43.51 81.47
N VAL A 85 9.34 43.43 82.43
CA VAL A 85 10.74 43.83 82.28
C VAL A 85 11.64 42.67 82.60
N VAL A 86 12.57 42.38 81.70
CA VAL A 86 13.67 41.43 81.92
C VAL A 86 14.95 42.25 82.16
N TRP A 87 15.67 41.89 83.22
CA TRP A 87 16.94 42.51 83.58
C TRP A 87 18.07 41.75 82.91
N LEU A 88 18.80 42.42 82.02
CA LEU A 88 19.95 41.84 81.31
C LEU A 88 21.24 42.58 81.70
N PRO A 89 22.40 41.91 81.67
CA PRO A 89 23.70 42.58 81.85
C PRO A 89 23.91 43.69 80.81
N GLU A 90 24.58 44.76 81.22
CA GLU A 90 24.85 45.93 80.36
C GLU A 90 25.58 45.59 79.05
N ALA A 91 26.40 44.53 79.03
CA ALA A 91 27.07 44.05 77.83
C ALA A 91 26.11 43.57 76.71
N THR A 92 24.87 43.21 77.05
CA THR A 92 23.84 42.77 76.08
C THR A 92 22.98 43.93 75.57
N ALA A 93 23.23 45.15 76.05
CA ALA A 93 22.35 46.30 75.85
C ALA A 93 22.36 46.91 74.44
N GLU A 94 23.42 46.69 73.66
CA GLU A 94 23.54 47.24 72.31
C GLU A 94 22.61 46.55 71.28
N VAL A 95 22.06 45.37 71.61
CA VAL A 95 21.32 44.53 70.64
C VAL A 95 19.80 44.69 70.77
N ALA A 96 19.30 45.21 71.90
CA ALA A 96 17.87 45.27 72.23
C ALA A 96 17.38 46.70 72.46
N SER A 97 16.25 47.09 71.86
CA SER A 97 15.70 48.43 72.04
C SER A 97 15.03 48.58 73.41
N ARG A 98 15.27 49.73 74.07
CA ARG A 98 14.73 50.07 75.40
C ARG A 98 13.53 51.02 75.33
N SER A 99 13.38 51.74 74.23
CA SER A 99 12.32 52.73 74.05
C SER A 99 11.02 52.04 73.62
N LEU A 100 9.93 52.30 74.34
CA LEU A 100 8.60 51.80 73.96
C LEU A 100 8.14 52.38 72.62
N GLY A 101 8.53 53.60 72.27
CA GLY A 101 8.16 54.24 71.01
C GLY A 101 8.76 53.53 69.78
N ASP A 102 9.94 52.93 69.95
CA ASP A 102 10.63 52.25 68.86
C ASP A 102 10.09 50.83 68.63
N LEU A 103 9.38 50.28 69.63
CA LEU A 103 8.83 48.92 69.62
C LEU A 103 7.35 48.91 69.23
N ILE A 104 6.54 49.85 69.74
CA ILE A 104 5.10 49.87 69.52
C ILE A 104 4.81 50.22 68.05
N GLY A 105 3.96 49.42 67.40
CA GLY A 105 3.58 49.58 66.00
C GLY A 105 4.55 48.94 65.00
N ARG A 106 5.73 48.46 65.44
CA ARG A 106 6.60 47.64 64.60
C ARG A 106 6.01 46.24 64.43
N VAL A 107 6.21 45.67 63.25
CA VAL A 107 5.71 44.34 62.88
C VAL A 107 6.80 43.29 63.09
N LEU A 108 6.46 42.19 63.76
CA LEU A 108 7.39 41.08 64.00
C LEU A 108 7.70 40.29 62.72
N SER A 109 8.96 39.89 62.56
CA SER A 109 9.41 39.01 61.47
C SER A 109 9.21 37.52 61.77
N ARG A 110 9.03 37.16 63.05
CA ARG A 110 8.91 35.77 63.53
C ARG A 110 8.11 35.69 64.84
N ASP A 111 7.59 34.50 65.15
CA ASP A 111 6.86 34.28 66.41
C ASP A 111 7.77 34.49 67.62
N LYS A 112 7.28 35.23 68.61
CA LYS A 112 7.99 35.48 69.86
C LYS A 112 7.15 35.10 71.07
N GLU A 113 7.79 34.40 71.99
CA GLU A 113 7.17 33.90 73.22
C GLU A 113 7.16 34.96 74.32
N ALA A 114 6.26 34.79 75.28
CA ALA A 114 6.24 35.62 76.48
C ALA A 114 7.56 35.49 77.25
N GLY A 115 8.04 36.59 77.83
CA GLY A 115 9.31 36.69 78.55
C GLY A 115 10.51 36.99 77.65
N MET A 116 10.37 36.95 76.32
CA MET A 116 11.48 37.25 75.41
C MET A 116 11.67 38.76 75.22
N VAL A 117 12.93 39.18 75.18
CA VAL A 117 13.33 40.54 74.81
C VAL A 117 13.32 40.68 73.28
N LEU A 118 12.97 41.88 72.81
CA LEU A 118 12.84 42.24 71.41
C LEU A 118 14.11 42.95 70.91
N THR A 119 14.63 42.49 69.78
CA THR A 119 15.82 43.03 69.12
C THR A 119 15.46 43.57 67.74
N GLU A 120 16.30 44.41 67.13
CA GLU A 120 16.00 44.98 65.80
C GLU A 120 15.82 43.88 64.73
N ARG A 121 16.49 42.74 64.89
CA ARG A 121 16.36 41.56 64.00
C ARG A 121 14.99 40.87 64.09
N ASP A 122 14.25 41.11 65.16
CA ASP A 122 12.91 40.56 65.35
C ASP A 122 11.84 41.37 64.60
N PHE A 123 12.20 42.51 63.99
CA PHE A 123 11.27 43.39 63.29
C PHE A 123 11.47 43.39 61.79
N LEU A 124 10.37 43.59 61.07
CA LEU A 124 10.39 44.00 59.67
C LEU A 124 10.71 45.51 59.56
N PRO A 125 11.05 46.01 58.34
CA PRO A 125 11.30 47.42 58.12
C PRO A 125 10.19 48.31 58.66
N ALA A 126 10.54 49.47 59.22
CA ALA A 126 9.56 50.41 59.74
C ALA A 126 8.56 50.83 58.64
N GLY A 127 7.26 50.92 58.99
CA GLY A 127 6.18 51.21 58.06
C GLY A 127 5.54 49.99 57.37
N THR A 128 6.04 48.77 57.64
CA THR A 128 5.39 47.54 57.18
C THR A 128 3.99 47.41 57.78
N LYS A 129 2.98 47.11 56.95
CA LYS A 129 1.60 46.90 57.40
C LYS A 129 1.48 45.53 58.09
N PRO A 130 0.78 45.40 59.22
CA PRO A 130 0.58 44.10 59.87
C PRO A 130 -0.27 43.16 59.02
N GLY A 131 -0.04 41.85 59.18
CA GLY A 131 -0.73 40.76 58.47
C GLY A 131 0.18 39.97 57.54
N VAL A 132 -0.33 38.88 56.96
CA VAL A 132 0.42 37.93 56.10
C VAL A 132 1.18 38.63 54.97
N SER A 133 0.62 39.71 54.42
CA SER A 133 1.26 40.52 53.37
C SER A 133 2.62 41.09 53.78
N ALA A 134 2.86 41.28 55.08
CA ALA A 134 4.15 41.73 55.61
C ALA A 134 5.29 40.74 55.35
N GLY A 135 4.96 39.44 55.28
CA GLY A 135 5.92 38.37 55.08
C GLY A 135 6.24 38.07 53.61
N ILE A 136 5.54 38.70 52.67
CA ILE A 136 5.73 38.50 51.23
C ILE A 136 6.98 39.29 50.80
N PRO A 137 8.00 38.63 50.22
CA PRO A 137 9.14 39.35 49.64
C PRO A 137 8.73 40.28 48.50
N PRO A 138 9.44 41.40 48.26
CA PRO A 138 9.15 42.28 47.14
C PRO A 138 9.27 41.53 45.80
N GLY A 139 8.33 41.77 44.89
CA GLY A 139 8.28 41.12 43.57
C GLY A 139 7.62 39.73 43.53
N LYS A 140 7.23 39.17 44.69
CA LYS A 140 6.53 37.88 44.78
C LYS A 140 5.06 38.05 45.15
N PHE A 141 4.26 37.03 44.86
CA PHE A 141 2.84 36.93 45.19
C PHE A 141 2.61 35.81 46.21
N ALA A 142 1.67 36.02 47.14
CA ALA A 142 1.26 34.98 48.09
C ALA A 142 0.14 34.11 47.53
N VAL A 143 0.30 32.79 47.66
CA VAL A 143 -0.72 31.79 47.35
C VAL A 143 -0.94 30.90 48.57
N THR A 144 -2.20 30.61 48.89
CA THR A 144 -2.57 29.72 50.00
C THR A 144 -2.90 28.34 49.46
N ILE A 145 -2.21 27.32 49.95
CA ILE A 145 -2.38 25.92 49.52
C ILE A 145 -2.54 25.00 50.73
N ALA A 146 -3.31 23.92 50.61
CA ALA A 146 -3.41 22.95 51.70
C ALA A 146 -2.09 22.18 51.84
N ALA A 147 -1.45 22.25 53.01
CA ALA A 147 -0.15 21.62 53.22
C ALA A 147 -0.24 20.08 53.19
N THR A 148 -1.43 19.52 53.36
CA THR A 148 -1.70 18.08 53.24
C THR A 148 -1.59 17.55 51.81
N ASP A 149 -1.74 18.43 50.82
CA ASP A 149 -1.81 18.02 49.41
C ASP A 149 -0.42 17.93 48.78
N ILE A 150 0.59 18.52 49.43
CA ILE A 150 1.98 18.53 48.97
C ILE A 150 2.89 17.94 50.06
N PRO A 151 3.34 16.68 49.91
CA PRO A 151 4.28 16.05 50.82
C PRO A 151 5.55 16.90 51.02
N GLY A 152 5.92 17.09 52.29
CA GLY A 152 7.11 17.85 52.69
C GLY A 152 6.86 19.33 52.98
N LEU A 153 5.76 19.92 52.52
CA LEU A 153 5.48 21.35 52.72
C LEU A 153 5.23 21.71 54.20
N GLU A 154 4.63 20.81 54.97
CA GLU A 154 4.39 20.99 56.41
C GLU A 154 5.66 21.02 57.29
N GLN A 155 6.79 20.56 56.74
CA GLN A 155 8.06 20.48 57.44
C GLN A 155 8.88 21.78 57.31
N LEU A 156 8.48 22.65 56.38
CA LEU A 156 9.14 23.92 56.11
C LEU A 156 8.88 24.93 57.23
N ARG A 157 9.84 25.83 57.43
CA ARG A 157 9.78 26.96 58.36
C ARG A 157 9.71 28.27 57.60
N HIS A 158 9.31 29.33 58.28
CA HIS A 158 9.32 30.67 57.69
C HIS A 158 10.71 30.99 57.14
N GLY A 159 10.76 31.41 55.88
CA GLY A 159 12.01 31.73 55.21
C GLY A 159 12.65 30.60 54.43
N ASP A 160 12.22 29.35 54.62
CA ASP A 160 12.73 28.23 53.84
C ASP A 160 12.34 28.38 52.37
N ARG A 161 13.29 28.07 51.49
CA ARG A 161 13.13 28.11 50.04
C ARG A 161 12.86 26.71 49.52
N PHE A 162 11.96 26.58 48.55
CA PHE A 162 11.58 25.28 47.99
C PHE A 162 11.20 25.39 46.51
N ASP A 163 11.22 24.24 45.84
CA ASP A 163 10.68 24.05 44.50
C ASP A 163 9.50 23.09 44.56
N LEU A 164 8.51 23.30 43.69
CA LEU A 164 7.42 22.33 43.47
C LEU A 164 7.61 21.65 42.14
N MET A 165 7.54 20.32 42.17
CA MET A 165 7.62 19.47 40.98
C MET A 165 6.38 18.59 40.87
N VAL A 166 5.94 18.36 39.64
CA VAL A 166 4.86 17.43 39.28
C VAL A 166 5.43 16.29 38.47
N ALA A 167 5.06 15.07 38.82
CA ALA A 167 5.26 13.92 37.93
C ALA A 167 4.11 13.86 36.93
N LEU A 168 4.38 14.20 35.67
CA LEU A 168 3.49 13.91 34.55
C LEU A 168 3.53 12.39 34.33
N THR A 169 2.40 11.72 34.47
CA THR A 169 2.26 10.35 33.98
C THR A 169 2.47 10.40 32.47
N ALA A 170 3.56 9.80 31.98
CA ALA A 170 3.83 9.71 30.56
C ALA A 170 2.60 9.04 29.91
N GLU A 171 1.80 9.83 29.20
CA GLU A 171 0.73 9.27 28.39
C GLU A 171 1.35 8.33 27.37
N ALA A 172 0.76 7.15 27.28
CA ALA A 172 1.18 6.03 26.46
C ALA A 172 0.89 6.26 24.98
N ASP A 173 1.18 7.45 24.44
CA ASP A 173 1.24 7.65 23.00
C ASP A 173 2.58 7.10 22.53
N GLY A 174 2.51 5.97 21.82
CA GLY A 174 3.63 5.12 21.40
C GLY A 174 4.68 5.74 20.47
N THR A 175 4.89 7.06 20.51
CA THR A 175 6.09 7.69 19.97
C THR A 175 7.28 7.30 20.83
N GLN A 176 7.90 6.17 20.45
CA GLN A 176 9.10 5.61 21.04
C GLN A 176 10.11 6.72 21.41
N LEU A 177 10.51 6.75 22.68
CA LEU A 177 11.65 7.48 23.25
C LEU A 177 12.99 7.01 22.62
N ARG A 178 13.12 7.03 21.29
CA ARG A 178 14.36 6.76 20.58
C ARG A 178 15.25 7.99 20.71
N GLY A 179 16.39 7.83 21.40
CA GLY A 179 17.57 8.71 21.41
C GLY A 179 17.30 10.18 21.12
N ASN A 180 17.05 10.96 22.16
CA ASN A 180 16.62 12.37 22.13
C ASN A 180 17.75 13.35 21.72
N THR A 181 18.63 12.95 20.81
CA THR A 181 19.69 13.80 20.28
C THR A 181 19.09 14.67 19.18
N GLU A 182 18.66 15.87 19.55
CA GLU A 182 18.14 16.85 18.59
C GLU A 182 19.23 17.17 17.55
N PRO A 183 18.92 17.11 16.23
CA PRO A 183 19.92 17.33 15.18
C PRO A 183 20.69 18.63 15.33
N ALA A 184 20.03 19.73 15.69
CA ALA A 184 20.67 21.01 15.96
C ALA A 184 21.75 20.92 17.05
N ALA A 185 21.55 20.12 18.10
CA ALA A 185 22.56 19.90 19.13
C ALA A 185 23.77 19.12 18.59
N VAL A 186 23.55 18.15 17.69
CA VAL A 186 24.63 17.39 17.03
C VAL A 186 25.48 18.30 16.14
N PHE A 187 24.86 19.29 15.49
CA PHE A 187 25.57 20.31 14.70
C PHE A 187 26.28 21.38 15.55
N GLY A 188 26.32 21.21 16.88
CA GLY A 188 27.02 22.13 17.80
C GLY A 188 26.19 23.32 18.25
N GLY A 189 24.86 23.25 18.09
CA GLY A 189 23.95 24.27 18.58
C GLY A 189 23.84 24.24 20.10
N ILE A 190 23.77 25.42 20.70
CA ILE A 190 23.61 25.60 22.13
C ILE A 190 22.16 25.95 22.43
N LYS A 191 21.48 25.08 23.18
CA LYS A 191 20.10 25.32 23.60
C LYS A 191 20.04 26.35 24.74
N PRO A 192 19.16 27.36 24.68
CA PRO A 192 19.02 28.33 25.76
C PRO A 192 18.60 27.65 27.09
N PRO A 193 18.96 28.23 28.25
CA PRO A 193 18.59 27.70 29.56
C PRO A 193 17.08 27.51 29.74
N SER A 194 16.26 28.42 29.19
CA SER A 194 14.79 28.34 29.28
C SER A 194 14.23 27.05 28.63
N LEU A 195 14.69 26.73 27.42
CA LEU A 195 14.26 25.52 26.69
C LEU A 195 14.88 24.22 27.23
N ARG A 196 16.01 24.29 27.97
CA ARG A 196 16.62 23.10 28.62
C ARG A 196 15.74 22.54 29.74
N VAL A 197 15.03 23.41 30.47
CA VAL A 197 14.12 23.00 31.56
C VAL A 197 12.93 22.20 31.00
N GLY A 198 12.40 22.60 29.83
CA GLY A 198 11.32 21.88 29.14
C GLY A 198 11.71 20.46 28.69
N GLN A 199 12.94 20.28 28.17
CA GLN A 199 13.46 18.95 27.80
C GLN A 199 13.60 18.01 28.99
N LEU A 200 14.15 18.48 30.11
CA LEU A 200 14.28 17.65 31.33
C LEU A 200 12.89 17.25 31.86
N SER A 201 11.91 18.15 31.75
CA SER A 201 10.53 17.85 32.10
C SER A 201 9.92 16.73 31.27
N GLN A 202 10.19 16.71 29.96
CA GLN A 202 9.68 15.67 29.07
C GLN A 202 10.45 14.35 29.18
N GLN A 203 11.77 14.40 29.43
CA GLN A 203 12.61 13.19 29.52
C GLN A 203 12.38 12.38 30.80
N HIS A 204 12.09 13.05 31.92
CA HIS A 204 11.91 12.40 33.21
C HIS A 204 10.44 12.34 33.65
N GLY A 205 9.53 12.94 32.87
CA GLY A 205 8.14 13.12 33.26
C GLY A 205 8.00 14.02 34.49
N VAL A 206 8.97 14.90 34.78
CA VAL A 206 8.95 15.75 35.98
C VAL A 206 8.92 17.23 35.59
N LYS A 207 7.75 17.86 35.64
CA LYS A 207 7.57 19.29 35.38
C LYS A 207 7.80 20.13 36.63
N ARG A 208 8.68 21.12 36.57
CA ARG A 208 8.85 22.09 37.67
C ARG A 208 7.76 23.17 37.56
N LEU A 209 6.97 23.35 38.62
CA LEU A 209 5.89 24.33 38.69
C LEU A 209 6.30 25.62 39.39
N VAL A 210 7.09 25.52 40.45
CA VAL A 210 7.55 26.65 41.26
C VAL A 210 9.04 26.55 41.47
N THR A 211 9.75 27.67 41.28
CA THR A 211 11.20 27.78 41.34
C THR A 211 11.59 28.80 42.42
N GLY A 212 12.21 28.35 43.51
CA GLY A 212 12.63 29.24 44.59
C GLY A 212 11.46 29.90 45.30
N GLY A 213 10.35 29.19 45.44
CA GLY A 213 9.23 29.59 46.31
C GLY A 213 9.70 29.71 47.76
N ARG A 214 9.04 30.56 48.54
CA ARG A 214 9.40 30.80 49.95
C ARG A 214 8.21 30.59 50.86
N LEU A 215 8.37 29.82 51.95
CA LEU A 215 7.31 29.68 52.93
C LEU A 215 7.18 30.96 53.77
N ILE A 216 5.98 31.53 53.82
CA ILE A 216 5.65 32.70 54.64
C ILE A 216 5.18 32.22 56.01
N ALA A 217 4.14 31.39 56.08
CA ALA A 217 3.62 30.85 57.32
C ALA A 217 2.76 29.59 57.10
N LEU A 218 2.55 28.83 58.17
CA LEU A 218 1.55 27.79 58.24
C LEU A 218 0.37 28.27 59.10
N THR A 219 -0.85 28.06 58.63
CA THR A 219 -2.08 28.46 59.31
C THR A 219 -2.97 27.24 59.57
N GLN A 220 -3.53 27.16 60.78
CA GLN A 220 -4.52 26.15 61.17
C GLN A 220 -5.64 26.82 61.95
N GLY A 221 -6.79 27.02 61.29
CA GLY A 221 -7.90 27.79 61.85
C GLY A 221 -7.52 29.25 62.10
N LYS A 222 -7.52 29.69 63.38
CA LYS A 222 -7.13 31.06 63.79
C LYS A 222 -5.67 31.18 64.23
N GLN A 223 -4.92 30.08 64.25
CA GLN A 223 -3.51 30.08 64.67
C GLN A 223 -2.59 30.10 63.45
N GLN A 224 -1.52 30.89 63.54
CA GLN A 224 -0.46 31.00 62.55
C GLN A 224 0.88 30.67 63.21
N SER A 225 1.76 29.96 62.50
CA SER A 225 3.08 29.55 62.98
C SER A 225 4.13 29.74 61.90
N THR A 226 5.28 30.29 62.30
CA THR A 226 6.51 30.44 61.51
C THR A 226 7.57 29.40 61.89
N LYS A 227 7.38 28.65 62.98
CA LYS A 227 8.30 27.60 63.47
C LYS A 227 8.01 26.21 62.88
N GLY A 228 7.14 26.12 61.87
CA GLY A 228 6.67 24.86 61.28
C GLY A 228 5.44 24.29 61.99
N SER A 229 5.03 23.07 61.61
CA SER A 229 3.79 22.42 62.08
C SER A 229 3.74 22.19 63.60
N SER A 230 4.90 21.99 64.26
CA SER A 230 4.99 21.80 65.71
C SER A 230 4.61 23.05 66.52
N GLY A 231 4.57 24.24 65.90
CA GLY A 231 4.14 25.48 66.56
C GLY A 231 2.62 25.67 66.62
N LEU A 232 1.84 24.85 65.91
CA LEU A 232 0.38 24.92 65.86
C LEU A 232 -0.21 24.04 66.98
N THR A 233 -0.27 24.57 68.20
CA THR A 233 -0.92 23.86 69.33
C THR A 233 -2.35 24.35 69.53
N VAL A 234 -3.29 23.65 68.92
CA VAL A 234 -4.72 23.81 69.21
C VAL A 234 -5.02 23.05 70.51
N LYS A 235 -5.32 23.77 71.61
CA LYS A 235 -5.90 23.12 72.80
C LYS A 235 -7.24 22.50 72.39
N PRO A 236 -7.45 21.17 72.54
CA PRO A 236 -8.73 20.56 72.22
C PRO A 236 -9.78 21.15 73.15
N THR A 237 -10.72 21.91 72.56
CA THR A 237 -11.88 22.42 73.32
C THR A 237 -12.75 21.22 73.67
N SER A 238 -13.06 21.08 74.95
CA SER A 238 -13.78 19.95 75.52
C SER A 238 -15.09 19.64 74.77
N GLY A 239 -15.19 18.41 74.25
CA GLY A 239 -16.46 17.69 74.13
C GLY A 239 -17.40 18.04 72.96
N ARG A 240 -17.01 17.74 71.72
CA ARG A 240 -17.81 17.07 70.67
C ARG A 240 -17.18 17.29 69.29
N SER A 241 -17.03 16.18 68.55
CA SER A 241 -16.61 16.08 67.14
C SER A 241 -15.17 16.52 66.85
N ALA A 242 -14.27 15.55 66.63
CA ALA A 242 -12.93 15.78 66.10
C ALA A 242 -13.03 16.10 64.59
N THR A 243 -13.37 17.34 64.25
CA THR A 243 -13.24 17.84 62.88
C THR A 243 -11.75 17.91 62.56
N LYS A 244 -11.28 17.16 61.56
CA LYS A 244 -9.88 17.16 61.10
C LYS A 244 -9.53 18.58 60.60
N THR A 245 -8.75 19.32 61.38
CA THR A 245 -8.35 20.70 61.03
C THR A 245 -7.25 20.67 59.97
N ILE A 246 -7.57 21.11 58.76
CA ILE A 246 -6.63 21.21 57.64
C ILE A 246 -5.63 22.35 57.91
N THR A 247 -4.34 22.06 57.68
CA THR A 247 -3.27 23.06 57.75
C THR A 247 -3.06 23.65 56.36
N TYR A 248 -3.06 24.97 56.26
CA TYR A 248 -2.76 25.70 55.03
C TYR A 248 -1.36 26.29 55.10
N ALA A 249 -0.64 26.26 53.99
CA ALA A 249 0.64 26.92 53.80
C ALA A 249 0.44 28.17 52.95
N GLU A 250 0.95 29.29 53.44
CA GLU A 250 1.06 30.54 52.69
C GLU A 250 2.46 30.61 52.09
N ILE A 251 2.53 30.60 50.76
CA ILE A 251 3.78 30.53 50.01
C ILE A 251 3.93 31.77 49.12
N ALA A 252 5.16 32.28 48.98
CA ALA A 252 5.52 33.34 48.06
C ALA A 252 6.15 32.76 46.79
N ILE A 253 5.57 33.06 45.63
CA ILE A 253 6.03 32.60 44.30
C ILE A 253 6.09 33.77 43.31
N ASP A 254 6.70 33.56 42.15
CA ASP A 254 6.80 34.59 41.10
C ASP A 254 5.50 34.66 40.27
N GLU A 255 5.22 35.81 39.64
CA GLU A 255 3.95 36.09 38.95
C GLU A 255 3.63 35.06 37.85
N GLU A 256 4.64 34.70 37.06
CA GLU A 256 4.53 33.76 35.95
C GLU A 256 4.20 32.33 36.41
N GLU A 257 4.46 32.00 37.67
CA GLU A 257 4.28 30.65 38.24
C GLU A 257 2.87 30.44 38.84
N ILE A 258 2.09 31.52 39.04
CA ILE A 258 0.75 31.45 39.65
C ILE A 258 -0.21 30.63 38.79
N GLY A 259 -0.22 30.86 37.48
CA GLY A 259 -1.09 30.17 36.54
C GLY A 259 -0.86 28.65 36.54
N PRO A 260 0.37 28.18 36.23
CA PRO A 260 0.70 26.76 36.23
C PRO A 260 0.42 26.06 37.57
N LEU A 261 0.68 26.72 38.69
CA LEU A 261 0.40 26.16 40.01
C LEU A 261 -1.10 26.01 40.27
N THR A 262 -1.89 27.03 39.91
CA THR A 262 -3.35 27.02 40.12
C THR A 262 -4.02 25.93 39.28
N GLU A 263 -3.55 25.74 38.04
CA GLU A 263 -3.99 24.66 37.17
C GLU A 263 -3.71 23.28 37.80
N ALA A 264 -2.47 23.05 38.25
CA ALA A 264 -2.08 21.77 38.85
C ALA A 264 -2.87 21.43 40.12
N ILE A 265 -3.17 22.44 40.96
CA ILE A 265 -4.04 22.30 42.13
C ILE A 265 -5.47 21.94 41.72
N SER A 266 -6.01 22.63 40.70
CA SER A 266 -7.37 22.39 40.20
C SER A 266 -7.53 20.99 39.62
N LEU A 267 -6.47 20.45 39.00
CA LEU A 267 -6.40 19.10 38.47
C LEU A 267 -6.04 18.04 39.54
N ALA A 268 -5.86 18.44 40.81
CA ALA A 268 -5.43 17.56 41.91
C ALA A 268 -4.18 16.73 41.57
N THR A 269 -3.25 17.33 40.83
CA THR A 269 -2.06 16.63 40.33
C THR A 269 -1.07 16.39 41.49
N PRO A 270 -0.48 15.17 41.63
CA PRO A 270 0.46 14.89 42.70
C PRO A 270 1.73 15.74 42.56
N MET A 271 1.94 16.62 43.54
CA MET A 271 3.10 17.51 43.63
C MET A 271 4.09 17.01 44.68
N THR A 272 5.38 17.25 44.47
CA THR A 272 6.45 16.98 45.43
C THR A 272 7.19 18.28 45.74
N CYS A 273 7.39 18.57 47.03
CA CYS A 273 8.16 19.72 47.50
C CYS A 273 9.64 19.35 47.67
N ILE A 274 10.54 20.13 47.08
CA ILE A 274 12.00 19.97 47.20
C ILE A 274 12.57 21.18 47.93
N VAL A 275 13.26 20.96 49.05
CA VAL A 275 13.83 22.04 49.86
C VAL A 275 15.17 22.51 49.27
N ARG A 276 15.38 23.82 49.15
CA ARG A 276 16.64 24.43 48.71
C ARG A 276 17.56 24.79 49.88
N SER A 277 18.84 24.95 49.59
CA SER A 277 19.85 25.35 50.58
C SER A 277 19.57 26.74 51.15
N GLY A 278 19.72 26.89 52.48
CA GLY A 278 19.61 28.16 53.19
C GLY A 278 20.86 29.05 53.09
N ARG A 279 21.86 28.68 52.29
CA ARG A 279 23.03 29.54 52.02
C ARG A 279 22.64 30.67 51.07
N PRO A 280 23.16 31.90 51.23
CA PRO A 280 22.94 32.95 50.25
C PRO A 280 23.42 32.43 48.90
N ASP A 281 22.57 32.52 47.89
CA ASP A 281 22.99 32.20 46.53
C ASP A 281 24.06 33.25 46.19
N ALA A 282 25.26 32.79 45.80
CA ALA A 282 26.09 33.66 44.97
C ALA A 282 25.20 34.00 43.77
N GLU A 283 25.08 35.27 43.41
CA GLU A 283 24.39 35.71 42.20
C GLU A 283 25.01 35.01 40.99
N VAL A 284 24.54 33.79 40.70
CA VAL A 284 24.80 33.08 39.46
C VAL A 284 23.57 33.31 38.62
N GLU A 285 23.36 34.57 38.24
CA GLU A 285 22.88 34.81 36.89
C GLU A 285 24.02 34.31 35.98
N GLU A 286 23.97 33.04 35.59
CA GLU A 286 24.64 32.62 34.36
C GLU A 286 23.92 33.34 33.21
N ALA A 287 24.23 34.63 33.04
CA ALA A 287 23.87 35.40 31.87
C ALA A 287 24.57 34.74 30.70
N PHE A 288 23.85 33.83 30.04
CA PHE A 288 24.28 33.19 28.81
C PHE A 288 24.65 34.30 27.81
N SER A 289 25.94 34.55 27.61
CA SER A 289 26.40 35.60 26.70
C SER A 289 25.98 35.25 25.28
N ARG A 290 25.07 36.05 24.71
CA ARG A 290 24.55 35.91 23.35
C ARG A 290 25.47 36.54 22.30
N GLU A 291 26.58 37.13 22.73
CA GLU A 291 27.47 37.89 21.87
C GLU A 291 28.15 36.96 20.85
N GLY A 292 27.94 37.23 19.55
CA GLY A 292 28.47 36.42 18.45
C GLY A 292 27.67 35.15 18.10
N LEU A 293 26.52 34.93 18.74
CA LEU A 293 25.66 33.77 18.47
C LEU A 293 24.42 34.17 17.65
N VAL A 294 24.09 33.36 16.65
CA VAL A 294 22.92 33.51 15.77
C VAL A 294 21.84 32.51 16.19
N PRO A 295 20.58 32.94 16.42
CA PRO A 295 19.47 32.04 16.66
C PRO A 295 19.03 31.36 15.36
N VAL A 296 18.95 30.03 15.37
CA VAL A 296 18.45 29.21 14.25
C VAL A 296 17.17 28.53 14.70
N ILE A 297 16.12 28.65 13.89
CA ILE A 297 14.81 28.10 14.20
C ILE A 297 14.79 26.61 13.91
N THR A 298 14.16 25.87 14.81
CA THR A 298 14.05 24.42 14.72
C THR A 298 12.63 24.00 15.05
N THR A 299 12.23 22.81 14.63
CA THR A 299 10.91 22.28 14.97
C THR A 299 10.86 21.85 16.45
N ALA A 300 9.80 22.22 17.16
CA ALA A 300 9.55 21.82 18.55
C ALA A 300 9.02 20.37 18.65
N THR A 301 8.25 19.96 17.64
CA THR A 301 7.69 18.62 17.49
C THR A 301 8.10 18.01 16.14
N ALA A 302 7.82 16.73 15.91
CA ALA A 302 8.01 16.13 14.59
C ALA A 302 6.88 16.62 13.66
N VAL A 303 7.23 17.02 12.44
CA VAL A 303 6.27 17.54 11.45
C VAL A 303 6.25 16.58 10.26
N GLU A 304 5.07 16.09 9.92
CA GLU A 304 4.86 15.24 8.73
C GLU A 304 5.09 16.05 7.44
N ALA A 305 5.47 15.38 6.35
CA ALA A 305 5.53 16.08 5.06
C ALA A 305 4.14 16.56 4.63
N TYR A 306 4.15 17.67 3.89
CA TYR A 306 2.96 18.35 3.35
C TYR A 306 2.03 18.97 4.40
N SER A 307 2.51 19.05 5.65
CA SER A 307 1.86 19.78 6.73
C SER A 307 2.40 21.20 6.85
N GLU A 308 1.55 22.11 7.34
CA GLU A 308 1.92 23.50 7.60
C GLU A 308 2.71 23.63 8.90
N LEU A 309 3.69 24.54 8.91
CA LEU A 309 4.41 24.94 10.11
C LEU A 309 3.61 25.99 10.88
N THR A 310 2.97 25.52 11.96
CA THR A 310 2.16 26.32 12.88
C THR A 310 2.88 26.57 14.19
N ASP A 311 2.29 27.40 15.06
CA ASP A 311 2.71 27.60 16.45
C ASP A 311 2.95 26.27 17.18
N GLU A 312 2.09 25.27 17.02
CA GLU A 312 2.22 23.96 17.67
C GLU A 312 3.49 23.20 17.23
N SER A 313 3.94 23.44 16.00
CA SER A 313 5.14 22.79 15.45
C SER A 313 6.44 23.50 15.80
N LEU A 314 6.37 24.79 16.14
CA LEU A 314 7.53 25.66 16.34
C LEU A 314 7.71 26.12 17.80
N ILE A 315 6.66 26.09 18.62
CA ILE A 315 6.68 26.50 20.02
C ILE A 315 6.81 25.28 20.92
N ASP A 316 7.73 25.33 21.89
CA ASP A 316 7.86 24.30 22.91
C ASP A 316 6.73 24.43 23.94
N HIS A 317 5.78 23.49 23.94
CA HIS A 317 4.64 23.44 24.87
C HIS A 317 5.02 23.55 26.35
N ALA A 318 6.23 23.15 26.74
CA ALA A 318 6.66 23.26 28.13
C ALA A 318 6.98 24.70 28.55
N THR A 319 7.39 25.54 27.62
CA THR A 319 7.89 26.91 27.90
C THR A 319 7.06 28.01 27.25
N GLY A 320 6.23 27.68 26.25
CA GLY A 320 5.51 28.66 25.44
C GLY A 320 6.41 29.53 24.55
N GLN A 321 7.70 29.17 24.39
CA GLN A 321 8.67 29.91 23.59
C GLN A 321 8.97 29.18 22.27
N LEU A 322 9.33 29.94 21.23
CA LEU A 322 9.84 29.39 19.98
C LEU A 322 11.05 28.48 20.24
N HIS A 323 11.09 27.36 19.54
CA HIS A 323 12.14 26.36 19.69
C HIS A 323 13.33 26.71 18.77
N PHE A 324 14.37 27.30 19.35
CA PHE A 324 15.58 27.67 18.61
C PHE A 324 16.87 27.23 19.30
N TYR A 325 17.93 27.17 18.51
CA TYR A 325 19.28 26.88 18.95
C TYR A 325 20.21 28.04 18.59
N TYR A 326 21.17 28.34 19.47
CA TYR A 326 22.20 29.33 19.19
C TYR A 326 23.42 28.66 18.57
N PHE A 327 23.89 29.21 17.45
CA PHE A 327 25.11 28.75 16.78
C PHE A 327 26.10 29.90 16.63
N PRO A 328 27.42 29.65 16.66
CA PRO A 328 28.40 30.63 16.19
C PRO A 328 28.10 31.00 14.74
N ALA A 329 28.18 32.29 14.38
CA ALA A 329 27.86 32.77 13.03
C ALA A 329 28.58 32.00 11.91
N GLU A 330 29.84 31.60 12.14
CA GLU A 330 30.67 30.83 11.20
C GLU A 330 30.17 29.40 10.93
N ARG A 331 29.29 28.87 11.80
CA ARG A 331 28.76 27.50 11.70
C ARG A 331 27.34 27.43 11.15
N VAL A 332 26.68 28.58 10.93
CA VAL A 332 25.35 28.63 10.34
C VAL A 332 25.52 28.61 8.82
N PRO A 333 25.10 27.54 8.12
CA PRO A 333 25.11 27.53 6.67
C PRO A 333 24.10 28.55 6.09
N ASP A 334 24.44 29.18 4.96
CA ASP A 334 23.60 30.20 4.31
C ASP A 334 22.17 29.75 3.97
N HIS A 335 21.94 28.44 3.86
CA HIS A 335 20.65 27.86 3.50
C HIS A 335 19.73 27.57 4.70
N TRP A 336 20.18 27.84 5.94
CA TRP A 336 19.36 27.70 7.14
C TRP A 336 18.53 28.96 7.38
N LEU A 337 17.25 28.77 7.71
CA LEU A 337 16.34 29.86 8.00
C LEU A 337 16.48 30.31 9.45
N THR A 338 16.84 31.57 9.65
CA THR A 338 17.02 32.21 10.96
C THR A 338 15.87 33.14 11.34
N ASP A 339 15.12 33.64 10.36
CA ASP A 339 13.97 34.53 10.55
C ASP A 339 12.66 33.73 10.71
N PRO A 340 11.88 33.90 11.81
CA PRO A 340 10.62 33.20 12.02
C PRO A 340 9.57 33.48 10.94
N THR A 341 9.59 34.69 10.37
CA THR A 341 8.59 35.10 9.37
C THR A 341 8.72 34.33 8.06
N MET A 342 9.90 33.78 7.77
CA MET A 342 10.18 32.97 6.58
C MET A 342 9.67 31.54 6.69
N VAL A 343 9.33 31.09 7.90
CA VAL A 343 8.96 29.71 8.23
C VAL A 343 7.47 29.59 8.49
N TYR A 344 6.88 30.58 9.17
CA TYR A 344 5.50 30.51 9.63
C TYR A 344 4.50 30.35 8.48
N GLY A 345 3.60 29.37 8.60
CA GLY A 345 2.55 29.09 7.61
C GLY A 345 3.05 28.44 6.31
N ARG A 346 4.34 28.05 6.24
CA ARG A 346 4.86 27.30 5.09
C ARG A 346 4.65 25.81 5.24
N VAL A 347 4.50 25.14 4.11
CA VAL A 347 4.28 23.70 4.04
C VAL A 347 5.60 22.97 3.87
N VAL A 348 5.81 21.91 4.64
CA VAL A 348 7.05 21.13 4.61
C VAL A 348 7.04 20.15 3.43
N SER A 349 8.15 20.01 2.71
CA SER A 349 8.29 19.11 1.55
C SER A 349 8.58 17.65 1.94
N ARG A 350 9.17 17.43 3.12
CA ARG A 350 9.60 16.13 3.66
C ARG A 350 9.38 16.07 5.18
N PRO A 351 9.30 14.90 5.82
CA PRO A 351 9.10 14.87 7.27
C PRO A 351 10.30 15.46 8.01
N LEU A 352 10.03 16.38 8.95
CA LEU A 352 11.04 17.01 9.81
C LEU A 352 10.99 16.42 11.20
N ARG A 353 12.16 16.04 11.73
CA ARG A 353 12.29 15.58 13.11
C ARG A 353 12.35 16.78 14.05
N ARG A 354 11.91 16.62 15.29
CA ARG A 354 12.13 17.60 16.36
C ARG A 354 13.60 18.05 16.41
N GLY A 355 13.81 19.34 16.58
CA GLY A 355 15.14 19.96 16.68
C GLY A 355 15.90 19.99 15.35
N SER A 356 15.24 19.72 14.22
CA SER A 356 15.87 19.88 12.90
C SER A 356 15.93 21.37 12.54
N PRO A 357 17.10 21.90 12.14
CA PRO A 357 17.16 23.22 11.51
C PRO A 357 16.38 23.21 10.19
N ILE A 358 15.63 24.26 9.93
CA ILE A 358 14.74 24.36 8.77
C ILE A 358 15.47 25.07 7.63
N THR A 359 15.39 24.52 6.42
CA THR A 359 16.04 25.05 5.23
C THR A 359 15.03 25.33 4.13
N GLU A 360 15.40 26.15 3.13
CA GLU A 360 14.51 26.44 2.00
C GLU A 360 14.13 25.18 1.19
N ALA A 361 15.03 24.19 1.11
CA ALA A 361 14.77 22.91 0.44
C ALA A 361 13.74 22.03 1.18
N ASP A 362 13.54 22.29 2.48
CA ASP A 362 12.59 21.56 3.30
C ASP A 362 11.17 22.10 3.18
N LEU A 363 10.98 23.21 2.46
CA LEU A 363 9.72 23.91 2.36
C LEU A 363 9.24 23.94 0.89
N LEU A 364 7.93 23.75 0.71
CA LEU A 364 7.27 23.96 -0.57
C LEU A 364 7.11 25.46 -0.85
N PRO A 365 6.99 25.89 -2.13
CA PRO A 365 6.88 27.30 -2.50
C PRO A 365 5.83 28.06 -1.69
N LEU A 366 6.09 29.36 -1.45
CA LEU A 366 5.17 30.24 -0.74
C LEU A 366 3.77 30.23 -1.37
N GLY A 367 2.73 30.14 -0.55
CA GLY A 367 1.33 30.08 -0.98
C GLY A 367 0.80 28.67 -1.29
N THR A 368 1.63 27.63 -1.14
CA THR A 368 1.17 26.24 -1.22
C THR A 368 0.21 25.94 -0.06
N LYS A 369 -0.97 25.40 -0.38
CA LYS A 369 -1.94 24.98 0.65
C LYS A 369 -1.48 23.68 1.31
N PRO A 370 -1.65 23.50 2.63
CA PRO A 370 -1.32 22.24 3.28
C PRO A 370 -2.20 21.08 2.77
N GLY A 371 -1.67 19.86 2.86
CA GLY A 371 -2.35 18.63 2.50
C GLY A 371 -1.63 17.83 1.41
N ILE A 372 -2.10 16.60 1.16
CA ILE A 372 -1.46 15.65 0.24
C ILE A 372 -1.31 16.21 -1.18
N SER A 373 -2.26 17.05 -1.62
CA SER A 373 -2.22 17.73 -2.92
C SER A 373 -1.00 18.65 -3.09
N ALA A 374 -0.43 19.16 -1.99
CA ALA A 374 0.79 19.96 -2.02
C ALA A 374 2.00 19.16 -2.51
N GLY A 375 2.02 17.86 -2.22
CA GLY A 375 3.10 16.96 -2.59
C GLY A 375 2.99 16.37 -3.99
N VAL A 376 1.87 16.58 -4.69
CA VAL A 376 1.62 16.01 -6.02
C VAL A 376 2.27 16.90 -7.08
N PRO A 377 3.27 16.41 -7.85
CA PRO A 377 3.86 17.18 -8.93
C PRO A 377 2.85 17.45 -10.06
N ALA A 378 3.11 18.48 -10.86
CA ALA A 378 2.33 18.76 -12.06
C ALA A 378 2.31 17.55 -13.01
N GLY A 379 1.13 17.18 -13.50
CA GLY A 379 0.92 16.01 -14.38
C GLY A 379 0.77 14.67 -13.67
N MET A 380 0.81 14.65 -12.33
CA MET A 380 0.54 13.47 -11.51
C MET A 380 -0.78 13.63 -10.73
N VAL A 381 -1.32 12.50 -10.28
CA VAL A 381 -2.52 12.40 -9.45
C VAL A 381 -2.20 11.56 -8.23
N ALA A 382 -2.64 12.03 -7.05
CA ALA A 382 -2.56 11.23 -5.82
C ALA A 382 -3.66 10.16 -5.80
N MET A 383 -3.29 8.90 -5.55
CA MET A 383 -4.24 7.82 -5.26
C MET A 383 -3.84 7.06 -4.00
N ALA A 384 -4.85 6.57 -3.27
CA ALA A 384 -4.66 5.68 -2.14
C ALA A 384 -4.62 4.22 -2.61
N VAL A 385 -3.59 3.49 -2.19
CA VAL A 385 -3.33 2.10 -2.54
C VAL A 385 -3.10 1.28 -1.28
N SER A 386 -3.43 -0.01 -1.31
CA SER A 386 -3.15 -0.93 -0.19
C SER A 386 -1.69 -1.35 -0.22
N THR A 387 -0.95 -1.15 0.87
CA THR A 387 0.48 -1.56 0.93
C THR A 387 0.63 -3.07 0.90
N GLY A 388 -0.37 -3.82 1.38
CA GLY A 388 -0.37 -5.29 1.36
C GLY A 388 -0.41 -5.92 -0.04
N GLN A 389 -0.88 -5.19 -1.05
CA GLN A 389 -0.90 -5.65 -2.45
C GLN A 389 0.40 -5.33 -3.21
N MET A 390 1.31 -4.58 -2.60
CA MET A 390 2.55 -4.11 -3.24
C MET A 390 3.79 -4.67 -2.52
N ALA A 391 4.36 -5.74 -3.08
CA ALA A 391 5.59 -6.32 -2.58
C ALA A 391 6.77 -5.32 -2.74
N GLY A 392 7.55 -5.15 -1.68
CA GLY A 392 8.69 -4.21 -1.62
C GLY A 392 8.33 -2.78 -1.22
N PHE A 393 7.05 -2.46 -0.99
CA PHE A 393 6.64 -1.11 -0.60
C PHE A 393 7.16 -0.68 0.78
N ALA A 394 7.30 -1.63 1.72
CA ALA A 394 7.73 -1.36 3.10
C ALA A 394 9.15 -0.79 3.22
N ASP A 395 9.97 -0.91 2.17
CA ASP A 395 11.35 -0.39 2.16
C ASP A 395 11.41 1.06 1.65
N LEU A 396 10.31 1.63 1.17
CA LEU A 396 10.25 2.99 0.64
C LEU A 396 10.12 4.03 1.75
N VAL A 397 10.73 5.19 1.54
CA VAL A 397 10.59 6.37 2.38
C VAL A 397 9.77 7.44 1.66
N GLN A 398 9.01 8.22 2.42
CA GLN A 398 8.23 9.34 1.90
C GLN A 398 9.09 10.26 1.02
N GLY A 399 8.65 10.50 -0.22
CA GLY A 399 9.38 11.24 -1.24
C GLY A 399 10.16 10.38 -2.25
N ASP A 400 10.30 9.08 -2.01
CA ASP A 400 10.99 8.18 -2.94
C ASP A 400 10.23 8.03 -4.26
N ARG A 401 11.00 7.99 -5.36
CA ARG A 401 10.52 7.67 -6.70
C ARG A 401 10.67 6.18 -6.97
N PHE A 402 9.66 5.55 -7.55
CA PHE A 402 9.65 4.13 -7.83
C PHE A 402 8.85 3.77 -9.08
N ALA A 403 9.06 2.56 -9.59
CA ALA A 403 8.26 1.94 -10.64
C ALA A 403 7.35 0.85 -10.06
N ILE A 404 6.17 0.69 -10.66
CA ILE A 404 5.20 -0.35 -10.33
C ILE A 404 5.22 -1.38 -11.45
N HIS A 405 5.45 -2.63 -11.08
CA HIS A 405 5.37 -3.78 -11.97
C HIS A 405 4.22 -4.70 -11.54
N ALA A 406 3.58 -5.38 -12.48
CA ALA A 406 2.52 -6.35 -12.22
C ALA A 406 2.93 -7.74 -12.71
N LYS A 407 2.54 -8.77 -11.97
CA LYS A 407 2.64 -10.16 -12.41
C LYS A 407 1.58 -10.44 -13.47
N MET A 408 1.99 -10.92 -14.63
CA MET A 408 1.07 -11.32 -15.69
C MET A 408 0.52 -12.74 -15.41
N PRO A 409 -0.77 -13.00 -15.68
CA PRO A 409 -1.31 -14.36 -15.70
C PRO A 409 -0.54 -15.25 -16.69
N ALA A 410 -0.31 -16.51 -16.32
CA ALA A 410 0.49 -17.44 -17.12
C ALA A 410 -0.06 -17.69 -18.54
N GLU A 411 -1.37 -17.51 -18.75
CA GLU A 411 -2.01 -17.63 -20.07
C GLU A 411 -1.62 -16.48 -21.01
N SER A 412 -1.35 -15.29 -20.48
CA SER A 412 -0.91 -14.11 -21.24
C SER A 412 0.59 -14.14 -21.58
N ALA A 413 1.36 -15.01 -20.94
CA ALA A 413 2.81 -15.15 -21.12
C ALA A 413 3.20 -16.09 -22.28
N LYS A 414 2.25 -16.51 -23.13
CA LYS A 414 2.57 -17.23 -24.37
C LYS A 414 3.21 -16.26 -25.37
N ALA A 415 4.52 -16.11 -25.26
CA ALA A 415 5.32 -15.41 -26.27
C ALA A 415 5.03 -16.03 -27.65
N VAL A 416 4.50 -15.22 -28.56
CA VAL A 416 4.44 -15.57 -29.98
C VAL A 416 5.86 -15.91 -30.41
N GLN A 417 6.11 -17.17 -30.73
CA GLN A 417 7.41 -17.61 -31.22
C GLN A 417 7.60 -16.98 -32.60
N ASN A 418 8.35 -15.87 -32.65
CA ASN A 418 8.71 -15.12 -33.86
C ASN A 418 9.68 -15.90 -34.77
N SER A 419 9.42 -17.18 -35.05
CA SER A 419 10.29 -18.03 -35.87
C SER A 419 10.39 -17.49 -37.30
N TRP A 420 9.28 -17.09 -37.92
CA TRP A 420 9.24 -16.58 -39.28
C TRP A 420 9.93 -15.20 -39.45
N ALA A 421 9.58 -14.24 -38.60
CA ALA A 421 10.14 -12.90 -38.61
C ALA A 421 11.67 -12.86 -38.47
N LYS A 422 12.22 -13.68 -37.56
CA LYS A 422 13.67 -13.79 -37.36
C LYS A 422 14.37 -14.46 -38.55
N LEU A 423 13.71 -15.42 -39.22
CA LEU A 423 14.26 -16.05 -40.44
C LEU A 423 14.46 -15.05 -41.58
N HIS A 424 13.58 -14.03 -41.68
CA HIS A 424 13.69 -12.98 -42.70
C HIS A 424 14.57 -11.79 -42.28
N GLY A 425 15.20 -11.85 -41.11
CA GLY A 425 16.13 -10.81 -40.63
C GLY A 425 15.44 -9.62 -39.96
N GLY A 426 14.18 -9.76 -39.54
CA GLY A 426 13.48 -8.73 -38.78
C GLY A 426 13.97 -8.66 -37.34
N THR A 427 14.28 -7.46 -36.87
CA THR A 427 14.57 -7.18 -35.46
C THR A 427 13.40 -6.45 -34.81
N LEU A 428 13.23 -6.67 -33.50
CA LEU A 428 12.29 -5.89 -32.70
C LEU A 428 12.96 -4.58 -32.29
N SER A 429 12.18 -3.53 -32.05
CA SER A 429 12.72 -2.30 -31.45
C SER A 429 13.39 -2.62 -30.10
N PRO A 430 14.50 -1.96 -29.72
CA PRO A 430 15.18 -2.17 -28.45
C PRO A 430 14.26 -2.07 -27.22
N GLU A 431 13.25 -1.19 -27.27
CA GLU A 431 12.26 -1.04 -26.21
C GLU A 431 11.29 -2.22 -26.16
N THR A 432 10.88 -2.72 -27.33
CA THR A 432 10.03 -3.92 -27.46
C THR A 432 10.78 -5.19 -27.06
N GLU A 433 12.07 -5.32 -27.40
CA GLU A 433 12.92 -6.42 -26.94
C GLU A 433 13.05 -6.45 -25.42
N LEU A 434 13.26 -5.28 -24.79
CA LEU A 434 13.31 -5.16 -23.34
C LEU A 434 11.96 -5.57 -22.70
N ARG A 435 10.84 -5.11 -23.27
CA ARG A 435 9.49 -5.51 -22.81
C ARG A 435 9.22 -7.00 -23.02
N GLU A 436 9.59 -7.59 -24.16
CA GLU A 436 9.46 -9.04 -24.37
C GLU A 436 10.32 -9.85 -23.40
N GLN A 437 11.52 -9.36 -23.08
CA GLN A 437 12.38 -9.97 -22.08
C GLN A 437 11.74 -9.91 -20.68
N MET A 438 11.07 -8.80 -20.34
CA MET A 438 10.26 -8.68 -19.12
C MET A 438 9.04 -9.62 -19.13
N LEU A 439 8.31 -9.70 -20.25
CA LEU A 439 7.16 -10.61 -20.41
C LEU A 439 7.55 -12.08 -20.29
N ARG A 440 8.74 -12.48 -20.76
CA ARG A 440 9.30 -13.83 -20.53
C ARG A 440 9.50 -14.15 -19.05
N THR A 441 9.74 -13.14 -18.22
CA THR A 441 9.83 -13.30 -16.76
C THR A 441 8.47 -13.28 -16.07
N GLY A 442 7.38 -13.03 -16.81
CA GLY A 442 6.02 -12.93 -16.28
C GLY A 442 5.74 -11.61 -15.53
N ILE A 443 6.58 -10.59 -15.72
CA ILE A 443 6.51 -9.31 -15.02
C ILE A 443 6.39 -8.18 -16.05
N ARG A 444 5.41 -7.29 -15.90
CA ARG A 444 5.20 -6.13 -16.78
C ARG A 444 5.35 -4.83 -15.99
N GLU A 445 6.10 -3.85 -16.50
CA GLU A 445 6.09 -2.47 -15.96
C GLU A 445 4.77 -1.77 -16.31
N VAL A 446 4.10 -1.24 -15.30
CA VAL A 446 2.80 -0.55 -15.42
C VAL A 446 2.99 0.95 -15.29
N VAL A 447 3.80 1.37 -14.32
CA VAL A 447 4.13 2.76 -14.04
C VAL A 447 5.63 2.89 -13.89
N GLY A 448 6.24 3.77 -14.68
CA GLY A 448 7.69 4.00 -14.61
C GLY A 448 8.12 5.08 -13.62
N ASP A 449 7.24 5.99 -13.21
CA ASP A 449 7.59 7.13 -12.35
C ASP A 449 6.43 7.46 -11.38
N ALA A 450 6.37 6.73 -10.28
CA ALA A 450 5.47 6.99 -9.15
C ALA A 450 6.26 7.58 -7.97
N ILE A 451 5.58 8.36 -7.12
CA ILE A 451 6.17 8.98 -5.93
C ILE A 451 5.41 8.55 -4.68
N PHE A 452 6.13 8.15 -3.64
CA PHE A 452 5.50 7.84 -2.36
C PHE A 452 5.20 9.13 -1.60
N LEU A 453 3.92 9.45 -1.39
CA LEU A 453 3.51 10.70 -0.76
C LEU A 453 3.30 10.57 0.74
N ARG A 454 2.61 9.53 1.23
CA ARG A 454 2.29 9.41 2.66
C ARG A 454 1.82 8.00 3.00
N GLU A 455 2.21 7.49 4.17
CA GLU A 455 1.55 6.32 4.77
C GLU A 455 0.30 6.74 5.56
N GLY A 456 -0.82 6.06 5.32
CA GLY A 456 -2.07 6.23 6.04
C GLY A 456 -2.21 5.23 7.18
N ALA A 457 -3.05 5.55 8.16
CA ALA A 457 -3.53 4.54 9.10
C ALA A 457 -4.29 3.45 8.32
N ASP A 458 -4.16 2.18 8.72
CA ASP A 458 -4.80 1.00 8.10
C ASP A 458 -4.07 0.33 6.94
N GLY A 459 -2.75 0.50 6.82
CA GLY A 459 -1.97 -0.19 5.78
C GLY A 459 -2.30 0.30 4.35
N LYS A 460 -2.76 1.54 4.25
CA LYS A 460 -2.93 2.25 2.98
C LYS A 460 -1.79 3.24 2.83
N ALA A 461 -1.33 3.43 1.61
CA ALA A 461 -0.39 4.48 1.26
C ALA A 461 -0.98 5.38 0.18
N THR A 462 -0.65 6.66 0.21
CA THR A 462 -0.96 7.57 -0.88
C THR A 462 0.26 7.73 -1.74
N ILE A 463 0.10 7.51 -3.05
CA ILE A 463 1.15 7.59 -4.06
C ILE A 463 0.73 8.57 -5.14
N ALA A 464 1.68 9.30 -5.71
CA ALA A 464 1.48 10.09 -6.92
C ALA A 464 1.83 9.24 -8.14
N VAL A 465 0.91 9.17 -9.10
CA VAL A 465 1.03 8.41 -10.34
C VAL A 465 0.75 9.35 -11.53
N PRO A 466 1.41 9.20 -12.69
CA PRO A 466 1.08 9.96 -13.89
C PRO A 466 -0.41 9.83 -14.25
N ASP A 467 -1.04 10.94 -14.65
CA ASP A 467 -2.49 11.00 -14.89
C ASP A 467 -2.97 9.96 -15.93
N ASP A 468 -2.19 9.74 -16.99
CA ASP A 468 -2.46 8.75 -18.04
C ASP A 468 -2.39 7.28 -17.56
N ARG A 469 -1.84 7.02 -16.37
CA ARG A 469 -1.65 5.67 -15.81
C ARG A 469 -2.57 5.36 -14.64
N VAL A 470 -3.32 6.33 -14.11
CA VAL A 470 -4.24 6.16 -12.98
C VAL A 470 -5.25 5.05 -13.24
N ALA A 471 -5.89 5.05 -14.42
CA ALA A 471 -6.88 4.05 -14.78
C ALA A 471 -6.31 2.63 -14.83
N HIS A 472 -5.09 2.47 -15.35
CA HIS A 472 -4.42 1.17 -15.42
C HIS A 472 -4.08 0.64 -14.03
N VAL A 473 -3.53 1.46 -13.14
CA VAL A 473 -3.21 1.03 -11.76
C VAL A 473 -4.49 0.67 -11.01
N ALA A 474 -5.56 1.47 -11.14
CA ALA A 474 -6.84 1.18 -10.50
C ALA A 474 -7.45 -0.14 -11.00
N GLN A 475 -7.33 -0.45 -12.29
CA GLN A 475 -7.80 -1.71 -12.85
C GLN A 475 -7.01 -2.91 -12.28
N LEU A 476 -5.69 -2.83 -12.23
CA LEU A 476 -4.87 -3.93 -11.68
C LEU A 476 -5.15 -4.19 -10.20
N ILE A 477 -5.40 -3.14 -9.42
CA ILE A 477 -5.80 -3.25 -8.01
C ILE A 477 -7.16 -3.91 -7.89
N ARG A 478 -8.11 -3.56 -8.76
CA ARG A 478 -9.45 -4.16 -8.81
C ARG A 478 -9.41 -5.64 -9.17
N ASP A 479 -8.49 -6.02 -10.05
CA ASP A 479 -8.31 -7.39 -10.52
C ASP A 479 -7.46 -8.25 -9.54
N ASP A 480 -7.08 -7.69 -8.39
CA ASP A 480 -6.29 -8.31 -7.30
C ASP A 480 -4.97 -8.94 -7.78
N LEU A 481 -4.31 -8.27 -8.74
CA LEU A 481 -3.02 -8.70 -9.27
C LEU A 481 -1.88 -8.34 -8.32
N GLU A 482 -0.90 -9.25 -8.22
CA GLU A 482 0.30 -9.05 -7.41
C GLU A 482 1.18 -7.95 -8.03
N LEU A 483 1.36 -6.84 -7.31
CA LEU A 483 2.18 -5.70 -7.71
C LEU A 483 3.55 -5.75 -7.00
N PHE A 484 4.60 -5.38 -7.73
CA PHE A 484 5.97 -5.24 -7.22
C PHE A 484 6.44 -3.81 -7.38
N VAL A 485 7.18 -3.34 -6.39
CA VAL A 485 7.71 -1.98 -6.39
C VAL A 485 9.22 -1.98 -6.48
N VAL A 486 9.76 -1.16 -7.37
CA VAL A 486 11.20 -1.03 -7.60
C VAL A 486 11.61 0.44 -7.43
N ALA A 487 12.38 0.76 -6.40
CA ALA A 487 12.90 2.10 -6.16
C ALA A 487 13.83 2.56 -7.30
N ARG A 488 13.64 3.80 -7.78
CA ARG A 488 14.48 4.41 -8.82
C ARG A 488 15.47 5.39 -8.21
N SER A 489 16.71 5.35 -8.69
CA SER A 489 17.73 6.31 -8.28
C SER A 489 17.50 7.66 -8.97
N VAL A 490 17.41 8.71 -8.17
CA VAL A 490 17.29 10.11 -8.63
C VAL A 490 18.60 10.63 -9.27
N ALA A 491 19.69 9.86 -9.21
CA ALA A 491 21.02 10.29 -9.69
C ALA A 491 21.20 10.34 -11.22
N GLY A 492 20.14 10.10 -12.03
CA GLY A 492 20.25 9.91 -13.48
C GLY A 492 19.84 11.07 -14.39
N GLN A 493 19.08 12.07 -13.93
CA GLN A 493 18.46 13.06 -14.84
C GLN A 493 19.07 14.47 -14.83
N ALA A 494 20.17 14.70 -14.11
CA ALA A 494 20.93 15.95 -14.19
C ALA A 494 22.26 15.73 -14.93
N SER A 495 22.23 15.67 -16.27
CA SER A 495 23.45 15.86 -17.07
C SER A 495 23.17 16.60 -18.38
N GLY A 496 22.72 17.85 -18.25
CA GLY A 496 23.02 18.89 -19.24
C GLY A 496 24.30 19.61 -18.81
N HIS A 497 25.35 19.47 -19.61
CA HIS A 497 26.62 20.21 -19.61
C HIS A 497 27.17 20.77 -18.27
N ALA A 498 28.09 20.02 -17.65
CA ALA A 498 29.23 20.57 -16.94
C ALA A 498 30.31 19.50 -16.76
N GLU A 499 31.21 19.42 -17.74
CA GLU A 499 32.44 18.65 -17.65
C GLU A 499 33.41 19.39 -16.70
N ARG A 500 33.58 18.88 -15.47
CA ARG A 500 34.69 19.31 -14.59
C ARG A 500 35.14 18.20 -13.63
N SER A 501 36.29 17.62 -13.97
CA SER A 501 37.37 17.12 -13.12
C SER A 501 37.02 16.58 -11.72
N ARG A 502 37.09 15.25 -11.56
CA ARG A 502 37.17 14.56 -10.26
C ARG A 502 38.59 14.62 -9.68
N PRO A 503 38.76 14.90 -8.37
CA PRO A 503 39.93 14.44 -7.63
C PRO A 503 39.73 12.98 -7.16
N LYS A 504 40.84 12.24 -7.18
CA LYS A 504 40.97 10.88 -6.64
C LYS A 504 40.97 10.89 -5.10
N ASP A 505 40.61 9.73 -4.55
CA ASP A 505 40.79 9.25 -3.18
C ASP A 505 39.69 9.52 -2.15
N ALA A 506 38.87 8.48 -1.91
CA ALA A 506 38.41 8.12 -0.56
C ALA A 506 37.94 6.65 -0.51
N LYS A 507 38.32 5.97 0.57
CA LYS A 507 38.16 4.53 0.86
C LYS A 507 36.70 4.10 0.97
N LYS A 508 36.37 2.94 0.40
CA LYS A 508 35.09 2.23 0.54
C LYS A 508 34.99 1.52 1.90
N PRO A 509 33.85 1.58 2.61
CA PRO A 509 33.52 0.60 3.64
C PRO A 509 32.89 -0.66 3.03
N VAL A 510 33.10 -1.77 3.72
CA VAL A 510 32.69 -3.13 3.38
C VAL A 510 31.15 -3.23 3.34
N ARG A 511 30.59 -3.69 2.22
CA ARG A 511 29.17 -4.01 2.05
C ARG A 511 29.03 -5.49 1.66
N SER A 512 28.05 -6.15 2.27
CA SER A 512 27.75 -7.59 2.27
C SER A 512 27.58 -8.21 0.88
N GLN A 513 28.11 -9.43 0.71
CA GLN A 513 28.28 -10.17 -0.54
C GLN A 513 27.00 -10.77 -1.19
N ALA A 514 25.78 -10.40 -0.77
CA ALA A 514 24.56 -11.00 -1.32
C ALA A 514 23.96 -10.26 -2.54
N ALA A 515 24.44 -9.05 -2.88
CA ALA A 515 23.87 -8.23 -3.97
C ALA A 515 24.72 -8.18 -5.26
N THR A 516 25.83 -8.92 -5.34
CA THR A 516 26.84 -8.77 -6.42
C THR A 516 26.57 -9.63 -7.66
N ALA A 517 25.63 -10.58 -7.60
CA ALA A 517 25.36 -11.48 -8.74
C ALA A 517 24.50 -10.85 -9.85
N ALA A 518 23.57 -9.95 -9.52
CA ALA A 518 22.66 -9.36 -10.52
C ALA A 518 23.26 -8.16 -11.29
N HIS A 519 24.20 -7.42 -10.69
CA HIS A 519 24.77 -6.20 -11.28
C HIS A 519 25.94 -6.43 -12.25
N THR A 520 26.50 -7.65 -12.30
CA THR A 520 27.68 -7.93 -13.14
C THR A 520 27.30 -8.44 -14.54
N MET A 521 26.09 -8.98 -14.74
CA MET A 521 25.64 -9.46 -16.07
C MET A 521 25.16 -8.33 -17.00
N PHE A 522 24.67 -7.21 -16.49
CA PHE A 522 24.16 -6.12 -17.35
C PHE A 522 25.24 -5.20 -17.92
N ARG A 523 26.45 -5.18 -17.33
CA ARG A 523 27.52 -4.26 -17.74
C ARG A 523 28.44 -4.80 -18.82
N LEU A 524 28.42 -6.12 -19.08
CA LEU A 524 29.22 -6.72 -20.16
C LEU A 524 28.56 -6.58 -21.55
N VAL A 525 27.23 -6.41 -21.62
CA VAL A 525 26.51 -6.37 -22.91
C VAL A 525 26.58 -4.97 -23.56
N SER A 526 26.67 -3.90 -22.77
CA SER A 526 26.77 -2.54 -23.31
C SER A 526 28.16 -2.18 -23.85
N ALA A 527 29.22 -2.81 -23.34
CA ALA A 527 30.59 -2.54 -23.80
C ALA A 527 30.96 -3.23 -25.12
N GLN A 528 30.16 -4.20 -25.59
CA GLN A 528 30.45 -5.00 -26.78
C GLN A 528 29.68 -4.54 -28.04
N ARG A 529 28.74 -3.59 -27.91
CA ARG A 529 27.97 -3.02 -29.04
C ARG A 529 28.62 -1.80 -29.71
N SER A 530 29.55 -1.11 -29.04
CA SER A 530 30.15 0.12 -29.58
C SER A 530 31.29 -0.07 -30.60
N ALA A 531 31.54 -1.29 -31.07
CA ALA A 531 32.68 -1.59 -31.95
C ALA A 531 32.33 -1.97 -33.40
N ASN A 532 31.03 -1.99 -33.78
CA ASN A 532 30.63 -2.58 -35.07
C ASN A 532 29.58 -1.80 -35.87
N GLN A 533 29.39 -0.50 -35.61
CA GLN A 533 28.35 0.30 -36.26
C GLN A 533 28.98 1.46 -37.04
N GLN A 534 29.61 1.12 -38.15
CA GLN A 534 30.16 2.08 -39.10
C GLN A 534 30.19 1.48 -40.51
N ASP A 535 29.04 0.98 -40.97
CA ASP A 535 28.76 0.68 -42.37
C ASP A 535 27.37 1.26 -42.70
N ASP A 536 27.27 1.91 -43.86
CA ASP A 536 26.15 2.72 -44.36
C ASP A 536 24.74 2.23 -43.95
N GLU A 537 24.23 2.75 -42.84
CA GLU A 537 22.96 2.36 -42.22
C GLU A 537 21.81 3.05 -42.96
N LYS A 538 21.30 2.42 -44.02
CA LYS A 538 19.97 2.77 -44.53
C LYS A 538 18.98 2.52 -43.40
N ASP A 539 18.21 3.55 -43.03
CA ASP A 539 17.23 3.48 -41.96
C ASP A 539 16.35 2.22 -42.12
N PRO A 540 16.22 1.39 -41.07
CA PRO A 540 15.41 0.19 -41.13
C PRO A 540 13.95 0.57 -41.38
N VAL A 541 13.29 -0.20 -42.23
CA VAL A 541 11.89 0.01 -42.60
C VAL A 541 10.99 -0.70 -41.60
N GLU A 542 10.03 0.05 -41.05
CA GLU A 542 9.00 -0.46 -40.15
C GLU A 542 7.92 -1.20 -40.92
N VAL A 543 7.65 -2.45 -40.53
CA VAL A 543 6.63 -3.31 -41.15
C VAL A 543 5.69 -3.81 -40.07
N PRO A 544 4.38 -3.52 -40.14
CA PRO A 544 3.39 -4.02 -39.19
C PRO A 544 3.20 -5.54 -39.37
N ILE A 545 3.07 -6.26 -38.26
CA ILE A 545 2.84 -7.71 -38.26
C ILE A 545 1.60 -8.11 -37.48
N LEU A 546 0.94 -9.18 -37.93
CA LEU A 546 -0.22 -9.73 -37.24
C LEU A 546 0.16 -10.31 -35.88
N THR A 547 -0.66 -10.10 -34.86
CA THR A 547 -0.47 -10.66 -33.52
C THR A 547 -1.34 -11.89 -33.26
N ARG A 548 -2.40 -12.06 -34.06
CA ARG A 548 -3.28 -13.24 -34.08
C ARG A 548 -3.47 -13.78 -35.50
N ASN A 549 -4.03 -14.98 -35.62
CA ASN A 549 -4.44 -15.52 -36.91
C ASN A 549 -5.71 -14.81 -37.38
N VAL A 550 -5.80 -14.52 -38.68
CA VAL A 550 -6.96 -13.88 -39.31
C VAL A 550 -7.44 -14.81 -40.42
N GLU A 551 -8.73 -15.14 -40.43
CA GLU A 551 -9.29 -16.05 -41.44
C GLU A 551 -9.40 -15.37 -42.81
N ALA A 552 -9.50 -16.18 -43.86
CA ALA A 552 -9.81 -15.73 -45.20
C ALA A 552 -11.16 -15.01 -45.23
N PHE A 553 -11.18 -13.90 -45.97
CA PHE A 553 -12.32 -13.03 -46.21
C PHE A 553 -12.81 -12.25 -44.99
N GLU A 554 -11.98 -12.16 -43.97
CA GLU A 554 -12.22 -11.32 -42.79
C GLU A 554 -11.65 -9.92 -43.00
N ARG A 555 -12.27 -8.93 -42.35
CA ARG A 555 -11.79 -7.53 -42.37
C ARG A 555 -10.66 -7.39 -41.35
N LEU A 556 -9.52 -6.89 -41.79
CA LEU A 556 -8.43 -6.49 -40.90
C LEU A 556 -8.83 -5.26 -40.09
N SER A 557 -8.62 -5.37 -38.79
CA SER A 557 -8.84 -4.35 -37.78
C SER A 557 -7.50 -3.97 -37.13
N VAL A 558 -7.47 -2.85 -36.41
CA VAL A 558 -6.27 -2.44 -35.66
C VAL A 558 -5.92 -3.48 -34.59
N ASP A 559 -6.92 -4.13 -34.00
CA ASP A 559 -6.75 -5.16 -32.96
C ASP A 559 -5.99 -6.39 -33.46
N ASP A 560 -5.97 -6.66 -34.77
CA ASP A 560 -5.20 -7.75 -35.37
C ASP A 560 -3.68 -7.53 -35.33
N PHE A 561 -3.25 -6.28 -35.11
CA PHE A 561 -1.84 -5.87 -35.04
C PHE A 561 -1.42 -5.42 -33.64
N ILE A 562 -2.37 -5.25 -32.72
CA ILE A 562 -2.08 -4.88 -31.32
C ILE A 562 -1.58 -6.12 -30.58
N ASP A 563 -0.44 -6.00 -29.92
CA ASP A 563 0.04 -7.04 -29.02
C ASP A 563 -0.79 -6.99 -27.72
N PRO A 564 -1.52 -8.05 -27.34
CA PRO A 564 -2.37 -8.04 -26.15
C PRO A 564 -1.57 -7.80 -24.87
N ALA A 565 -0.26 -8.08 -24.87
CA ALA A 565 0.60 -7.86 -23.71
C ALA A 565 1.04 -6.40 -23.54
N THR A 566 1.24 -5.66 -24.63
CA THR A 566 1.71 -4.26 -24.58
C THR A 566 0.59 -3.26 -24.75
N GLY A 567 -0.44 -3.59 -25.54
CA GLY A 567 -1.47 -2.65 -26.00
C GLY A 567 -1.01 -1.77 -27.19
N ASP A 568 0.21 -2.00 -27.68
CA ASP A 568 0.79 -1.24 -28.80
C ASP A 568 0.71 -2.08 -30.10
N ILE A 569 0.67 -1.39 -31.25
CA ILE A 569 0.81 -2.03 -32.56
C ILE A 569 2.22 -2.64 -32.68
N ARG A 570 2.29 -3.87 -33.18
CA ARG A 570 3.55 -4.59 -33.32
C ARG A 570 4.19 -4.32 -34.67
N TYR A 571 5.38 -3.72 -34.64
CA TYR A 571 6.23 -3.49 -35.80
C TYR A 571 7.49 -4.36 -35.73
N LEU A 572 7.97 -4.77 -36.89
CA LEU A 572 9.30 -5.31 -37.09
C LEU A 572 10.11 -4.38 -37.98
N TYR A 573 11.40 -4.29 -37.68
CA TYR A 573 12.34 -3.46 -38.38
C TYR A 573 13.15 -4.35 -39.31
N PHE A 574 13.06 -4.08 -40.61
CA PHE A 574 13.79 -4.82 -41.63
C PHE A 574 14.76 -3.89 -42.36
N PRO A 575 15.96 -4.37 -42.73
CA PRO A 575 16.80 -3.67 -43.69
C PRO A 575 16.03 -3.41 -45.00
N ALA A 576 16.19 -2.23 -45.59
CA ALA A 576 15.41 -1.81 -46.76
C ALA A 576 15.56 -2.74 -47.99
N ASP A 577 16.68 -3.47 -48.10
CA ASP A 577 16.93 -4.48 -49.13
C ASP A 577 16.22 -5.82 -48.91
N ARG A 578 15.69 -6.05 -47.69
CA ARG A 578 14.98 -7.29 -47.32
C ARG A 578 13.47 -7.15 -47.27
N VAL A 579 12.94 -5.94 -47.32
CA VAL A 579 11.49 -5.71 -47.43
C VAL A 579 11.04 -6.08 -48.84
N GLN A 580 10.11 -7.03 -48.95
CA GLN A 580 9.54 -7.37 -50.25
C GLN A 580 8.68 -6.20 -50.74
N THR A 581 8.75 -5.90 -52.04
CA THR A 581 8.04 -4.76 -52.66
C THR A 581 6.52 -4.83 -52.54
N ASP A 582 5.96 -6.00 -52.27
CA ASP A 582 4.53 -6.21 -52.08
C ASP A 582 4.08 -6.13 -50.61
N TRP A 583 5.00 -5.98 -49.66
CA TRP A 583 4.64 -5.78 -48.24
C TRP A 583 4.08 -4.39 -48.02
N ILE A 584 3.03 -4.33 -47.22
CA ILE A 584 2.38 -3.08 -46.88
C ILE A 584 2.94 -2.58 -45.55
N THR A 585 3.63 -1.44 -45.60
CA THR A 585 4.31 -0.83 -44.44
C THR A 585 3.39 0.11 -43.65
N ASP A 586 2.39 0.70 -44.29
CA ASP A 586 1.44 1.62 -43.65
C ASP A 586 0.23 0.88 -43.08
N ILE A 587 0.08 0.89 -41.75
CA ILE A 587 -1.05 0.25 -41.08
C ILE A 587 -2.40 0.83 -41.52
N GLN A 588 -2.49 2.12 -41.84
CA GLN A 588 -3.76 2.71 -42.27
C GLN A 588 -4.26 2.12 -43.60
N SER A 589 -3.33 1.64 -44.43
CA SER A 589 -3.67 0.97 -45.69
C SER A 589 -4.04 -0.51 -45.53
N LEU A 590 -3.82 -1.09 -44.34
CA LEU A 590 -4.22 -2.45 -43.95
C LEU A 590 -5.59 -2.48 -43.27
N VAL A 591 -5.87 -1.49 -42.42
CA VAL A 591 -7.16 -1.40 -41.71
C VAL A 591 -8.29 -1.33 -42.74
N ASP A 592 -9.34 -2.11 -42.49
CA ASP A 592 -10.54 -2.25 -43.32
C ASP A 592 -10.37 -3.01 -44.63
N ARG A 593 -9.16 -3.53 -44.91
CA ARG A 593 -8.94 -4.44 -46.04
C ARG A 593 -9.42 -5.83 -45.67
N VAL A 594 -9.87 -6.58 -46.67
CA VAL A 594 -10.33 -7.95 -46.51
C VAL A 594 -9.22 -8.91 -46.94
N THR A 595 -8.96 -9.97 -46.18
CA THR A 595 -7.97 -11.00 -46.54
C THR A 595 -8.49 -11.92 -47.65
N ASN A 596 -7.64 -12.38 -48.55
CA ASN A 596 -8.00 -13.36 -49.60
C ASN A 596 -7.73 -14.82 -49.18
N ARG A 597 -6.94 -15.01 -48.12
CA ARG A 597 -6.52 -16.31 -47.58
C ARG A 597 -6.28 -16.17 -46.08
N ASP A 598 -6.18 -17.30 -45.39
CA ASP A 598 -5.86 -17.33 -43.97
C ASP A 598 -4.44 -16.76 -43.74
N LEU A 599 -4.32 -15.86 -42.77
CA LEU A 599 -3.05 -15.25 -42.37
C LEU A 599 -2.69 -15.69 -40.96
N THR A 600 -1.43 -16.05 -40.78
CA THR A 600 -0.90 -16.52 -39.49
C THR A 600 -0.27 -15.37 -38.71
N ALA A 601 -0.37 -15.41 -37.39
CA ALA A 601 0.31 -14.49 -36.48
C ALA A 601 1.83 -14.45 -36.75
N GLY A 602 2.42 -13.26 -36.63
CA GLY A 602 3.85 -12.99 -36.81
C GLY A 602 4.29 -12.76 -38.26
N ARG A 603 3.37 -12.80 -39.23
CA ARG A 603 3.63 -12.57 -40.66
C ARG A 603 3.32 -11.12 -41.05
N ALA A 604 4.12 -10.56 -41.96
CA ALA A 604 3.82 -9.30 -42.62
C ALA A 604 2.72 -9.48 -43.68
N VAL A 605 1.84 -8.48 -43.82
CA VAL A 605 0.73 -8.55 -44.78
C VAL A 605 1.19 -8.01 -46.14
N SER A 606 1.04 -8.81 -47.18
CA SER A 606 1.33 -8.39 -48.56
C SER A 606 0.08 -7.88 -49.28
N ALA A 607 0.27 -7.10 -50.33
CA ALA A 607 -0.80 -6.66 -51.22
C ALA A 607 -1.52 -7.85 -51.89
N THR A 608 -0.84 -8.98 -52.11
CA THR A 608 -1.44 -10.19 -52.69
C THR A 608 -2.31 -10.95 -51.69
N ASP A 609 -2.10 -10.74 -50.39
CA ASP A 609 -2.93 -11.32 -49.32
C ASP A 609 -4.29 -10.61 -49.20
N LEU A 610 -4.48 -9.46 -49.84
CA LEU A 610 -5.64 -8.60 -49.65
C LEU A 610 -6.54 -8.53 -50.88
N ALA A 611 -7.84 -8.50 -50.63
CA ALA A 611 -8.86 -8.21 -51.60
C ALA A 611 -8.72 -6.77 -52.14
N PRO A 612 -9.31 -6.47 -53.31
CA PRO A 612 -9.41 -5.11 -53.82
C PRO A 612 -10.02 -4.16 -52.79
N GLN A 613 -9.58 -2.89 -52.81
CA GLN A 613 -10.06 -1.89 -51.87
C GLN A 613 -11.58 -1.71 -51.99
N GLY A 614 -12.28 -1.69 -50.85
CA GLY A 614 -13.75 -1.60 -50.80
C GLY A 614 -14.49 -2.94 -50.89
N ALA A 615 -13.79 -4.07 -50.91
CA ALA A 615 -14.41 -5.39 -50.79
C ALA A 615 -15.20 -5.52 -49.48
N VAL A 616 -16.41 -6.09 -49.54
CA VAL A 616 -17.23 -6.37 -48.37
C VAL A 616 -16.77 -7.68 -47.73
N PRO A 617 -16.50 -7.73 -46.41
CA PRO A 617 -16.06 -8.95 -45.75
C PRO A 617 -17.06 -10.10 -45.94
N GLY A 618 -16.53 -11.31 -46.08
CA GLY A 618 -17.27 -12.53 -46.41
C GLY A 618 -16.84 -13.16 -47.74
N PRO A 619 -17.31 -14.38 -48.03
CA PRO A 619 -16.85 -15.20 -49.17
C PRO A 619 -17.01 -14.51 -50.54
N SER A 620 -17.91 -13.52 -50.65
CA SER A 620 -18.06 -12.71 -51.86
C SER A 620 -16.81 -11.90 -52.21
N ALA A 621 -16.00 -11.49 -51.22
CA ALA A 621 -14.73 -10.81 -51.46
C ALA A 621 -13.72 -11.70 -52.19
N GLY A 622 -13.80 -13.02 -51.99
CA GLY A 622 -12.92 -14.00 -52.59
C GLY A 622 -13.28 -14.41 -54.01
N VAL A 623 -14.43 -13.97 -54.55
CA VAL A 623 -14.87 -14.37 -55.89
C VAL A 623 -13.99 -13.69 -56.94
N PRO A 624 -13.20 -14.44 -57.74
CA PRO A 624 -12.33 -13.85 -58.74
C PRO A 624 -13.13 -13.08 -59.81
N VAL A 625 -12.51 -12.06 -60.40
CA VAL A 625 -13.11 -11.29 -61.50
C VAL A 625 -13.47 -12.25 -62.65
N GLY A 626 -14.72 -12.20 -63.12
CA GLY A 626 -15.23 -13.09 -64.17
C GLY A 626 -15.85 -14.40 -63.66
N MET A 627 -15.89 -14.63 -62.34
CA MET A 627 -16.58 -15.76 -61.71
C MET A 627 -17.85 -15.31 -60.96
N ARG A 628 -18.70 -16.27 -60.59
CA ARG A 628 -19.87 -16.10 -59.73
C ARG A 628 -19.76 -17.04 -58.54
N GLY A 629 -20.03 -16.52 -57.34
CA GLY A 629 -20.05 -17.29 -56.10
C GLY A 629 -21.35 -18.09 -55.95
N PHE A 630 -21.23 -19.33 -55.48
CA PHE A 630 -22.32 -20.20 -55.07
C PHE A 630 -22.05 -20.69 -53.65
N LEU A 631 -23.11 -20.77 -52.85
CA LEU A 631 -23.09 -21.45 -51.57
C LEU A 631 -23.80 -22.78 -51.76
N VAL A 632 -23.06 -23.87 -51.59
CA VAL A 632 -23.52 -25.25 -51.81
C VAL A 632 -23.27 -26.06 -50.55
N ASP A 633 -24.01 -27.13 -50.36
CA ASP A 633 -23.75 -28.09 -49.29
C ASP A 633 -23.17 -29.41 -49.82
N SER A 634 -22.65 -30.25 -48.93
CA SER A 634 -22.09 -31.57 -49.27
C SER A 634 -23.10 -32.52 -49.89
N SER A 635 -24.41 -32.24 -49.78
CA SER A 635 -25.46 -33.06 -50.42
C SER A 635 -25.74 -32.62 -51.87
N GLN A 636 -25.36 -31.40 -52.23
CA GLN A 636 -25.58 -30.83 -53.56
C GLN A 636 -24.41 -31.10 -54.51
N ILE A 637 -23.18 -31.13 -54.00
CA ILE A 637 -21.98 -31.47 -54.76
C ILE A 637 -21.13 -32.41 -53.89
N GLU A 638 -21.00 -33.65 -54.33
CA GLU A 638 -20.18 -34.67 -53.69
C GLU A 638 -18.68 -34.37 -53.85
N ASP A 639 -17.87 -34.83 -52.90
CA ASP A 639 -16.39 -34.75 -52.86
C ASP A 639 -15.78 -33.34 -52.69
N LEU A 640 -16.57 -32.33 -52.31
CA LEU A 640 -16.04 -30.99 -52.00
C LEU A 640 -15.17 -30.96 -50.74
N ASP A 641 -15.41 -31.86 -49.79
CA ASP A 641 -14.67 -32.02 -48.54
C ASP A 641 -13.23 -32.52 -48.74
N LEU A 642 -12.93 -33.11 -49.89
CA LEU A 642 -11.58 -33.55 -50.26
C LEU A 642 -10.70 -32.41 -50.78
N LEU A 643 -11.28 -31.22 -51.05
CA LEU A 643 -10.59 -30.09 -51.64
C LEU A 643 -10.14 -29.08 -50.56
N ARG A 644 -9.00 -28.43 -50.81
CA ARG A 644 -8.53 -27.31 -49.98
C ARG A 644 -9.08 -25.98 -50.51
N PRO A 645 -9.40 -25.00 -49.65
CA PRO A 645 -9.66 -23.63 -50.08
C PRO A 645 -8.54 -23.12 -51.01
N GLY A 646 -8.93 -22.52 -52.13
CA GLY A 646 -8.07 -22.10 -53.23
C GLY A 646 -7.88 -23.15 -54.34
N ALA A 647 -8.28 -24.41 -54.15
CA ALA A 647 -8.14 -25.45 -55.17
C ALA A 647 -9.08 -25.23 -56.37
N THR A 648 -8.54 -25.44 -57.58
CA THR A 648 -9.31 -25.42 -58.84
C THR A 648 -9.83 -26.82 -59.19
N PHE A 649 -11.10 -26.93 -59.56
CA PHE A 649 -11.75 -28.21 -59.88
C PHE A 649 -12.81 -28.04 -60.99
N ALA A 650 -13.26 -29.17 -61.54
CA ALA A 650 -14.39 -29.25 -62.45
C ALA A 650 -15.64 -29.77 -61.72
N ILE A 651 -16.81 -29.29 -62.12
CA ILE A 651 -18.10 -29.78 -61.62
C ILE A 651 -18.67 -30.68 -62.70
N ALA A 652 -18.92 -31.95 -62.37
CA ALA A 652 -19.51 -32.91 -63.28
C ALA A 652 -20.93 -33.28 -62.83
N ALA A 653 -21.86 -33.41 -63.78
CA ALA A 653 -23.23 -33.84 -63.52
C ALA A 653 -23.41 -35.30 -63.91
N GLY A 654 -23.95 -36.10 -62.99
CA GLY A 654 -24.31 -37.49 -63.24
C GLY A 654 -25.61 -37.57 -64.06
N GLY A 655 -25.56 -38.25 -65.21
CA GLY A 655 -26.74 -38.67 -65.95
C GLY A 655 -26.92 -40.18 -65.85
N PRO A 656 -28.15 -40.70 -65.67
CA PRO A 656 -28.37 -42.14 -65.76
C PRO A 656 -28.12 -42.59 -67.19
N VAL A 657 -27.14 -43.49 -67.36
CA VAL A 657 -26.91 -44.20 -68.63
C VAL A 657 -27.34 -45.64 -68.40
N SER A 658 -28.30 -46.10 -69.21
CA SER A 658 -28.71 -47.51 -69.19
C SER A 658 -27.57 -48.37 -69.73
N ALA A 659 -27.38 -49.56 -69.17
CA ALA A 659 -26.44 -50.55 -69.69
C ALA A 659 -26.66 -50.84 -71.19
N GLN A 660 -27.88 -50.72 -71.71
CA GLN A 660 -28.18 -50.86 -73.14
C GLN A 660 -27.57 -49.74 -74.01
N GLN A 661 -27.42 -48.52 -73.49
CA GLN A 661 -26.86 -47.40 -74.22
C GLN A 661 -25.33 -47.46 -74.34
N LEU A 662 -24.68 -48.25 -73.46
CA LEU A 662 -23.22 -48.46 -73.47
C LEU A 662 -22.77 -49.51 -74.50
N GLY A 663 -23.70 -50.34 -75.02
CA GLY A 663 -23.44 -51.29 -76.11
C GLY A 663 -22.22 -52.18 -75.88
N ASP A 664 -21.33 -52.25 -76.87
CA ASP A 664 -20.10 -53.06 -76.87
C ASP A 664 -19.03 -52.61 -75.86
N GLN A 665 -19.26 -51.52 -75.10
CA GLN A 665 -18.30 -51.00 -74.12
C GLN A 665 -18.39 -51.69 -72.74
N VAL A 666 -19.34 -52.60 -72.53
CA VAL A 666 -19.47 -53.37 -71.29
C VAL A 666 -18.68 -54.67 -71.41
N ARG A 667 -17.52 -54.76 -70.75
CA ARG A 667 -16.72 -55.99 -70.69
C ARG A 667 -17.21 -56.88 -69.54
N ARG A 668 -17.90 -57.97 -69.89
CA ARG A 668 -18.42 -58.97 -68.96
C ARG A 668 -17.36 -60.07 -68.69
N THR A 669 -16.82 -60.16 -67.48
CA THR A 669 -15.94 -61.27 -67.07
C THR A 669 -16.56 -62.01 -65.89
N PHE A 670 -17.44 -62.97 -66.19
CA PHE A 670 -18.10 -63.80 -65.18
C PHE A 670 -17.44 -65.17 -65.12
N SER A 671 -17.17 -65.67 -63.91
CA SER A 671 -16.57 -66.99 -63.72
C SER A 671 -17.55 -68.07 -63.24
N SER A 672 -18.76 -67.68 -62.85
CA SER A 672 -19.82 -68.58 -62.42
C SER A 672 -21.13 -68.35 -63.20
N ALA A 673 -21.91 -69.42 -63.41
CA ALA A 673 -23.19 -69.36 -64.11
C ALA A 673 -24.24 -68.53 -63.33
N ASP A 674 -24.16 -68.51 -62.01
CA ASP A 674 -25.01 -67.69 -61.14
C ASP A 674 -24.70 -66.19 -61.29
N ALA A 675 -23.43 -65.81 -61.47
CA ALA A 675 -23.04 -64.42 -61.74
C ALA A 675 -23.51 -63.93 -63.11
N VAL A 676 -23.60 -64.81 -64.12
CA VAL A 676 -24.20 -64.46 -65.42
C VAL A 676 -25.70 -64.21 -65.26
N ALA A 677 -26.41 -65.08 -64.53
CA ALA A 677 -27.84 -64.93 -64.26
C ALA A 677 -28.16 -63.71 -63.36
N GLU A 678 -27.23 -63.28 -62.52
CA GLU A 678 -27.34 -62.06 -61.72
C GLU A 678 -26.95 -60.80 -62.51
N ALA A 679 -26.02 -60.92 -63.46
CA ALA A 679 -25.66 -59.85 -64.38
C ALA A 679 -26.72 -59.55 -65.44
N ASP A 680 -27.47 -60.56 -65.89
CA ASP A 680 -28.63 -60.32 -66.77
C ASP A 680 -29.79 -59.63 -66.02
N LYS A 681 -29.82 -59.68 -64.68
CA LYS A 681 -30.72 -58.86 -63.85
C LYS A 681 -30.25 -57.41 -63.72
N LEU A 682 -28.99 -57.11 -64.07
CA LEU A 682 -28.42 -55.76 -64.10
C LEU A 682 -28.70 -55.03 -65.44
N GLU A 683 -29.43 -55.62 -66.39
CA GLU A 683 -29.74 -54.95 -67.67
C GLU A 683 -30.63 -53.70 -67.51
N ASP A 684 -31.35 -53.59 -66.39
CA ASP A 684 -32.13 -52.40 -66.01
C ASP A 684 -31.38 -51.44 -65.05
N THR A 685 -30.13 -51.74 -64.65
CA THR A 685 -29.37 -50.84 -63.76
C THR A 685 -28.84 -49.64 -64.53
N GLN A 686 -29.21 -48.45 -64.06
CA GLN A 686 -28.68 -47.19 -64.55
C GLN A 686 -27.39 -46.85 -63.80
N PHE A 687 -26.33 -46.55 -64.55
CA PHE A 687 -25.07 -46.08 -63.97
C PHE A 687 -24.98 -44.56 -64.12
N PRO A 688 -24.51 -43.83 -63.09
CA PRO A 688 -24.24 -42.40 -63.24
C PRO A 688 -22.96 -42.24 -64.08
N VAL A 689 -23.10 -41.69 -65.29
CA VAL A 689 -21.95 -41.20 -66.07
C VAL A 689 -21.83 -39.70 -65.82
N PHE A 690 -20.68 -39.28 -65.32
CA PHE A 690 -20.45 -37.89 -64.93
C PHE A 690 -19.82 -37.13 -66.11
N ARG A 691 -20.54 -36.13 -66.64
CA ARG A 691 -19.98 -35.23 -67.66
C ARG A 691 -19.66 -33.88 -67.05
N PRO A 692 -18.47 -33.30 -67.30
CA PRO A 692 -18.12 -31.98 -66.80
C PRO A 692 -19.08 -30.94 -67.36
N ILE A 693 -19.75 -30.21 -66.48
CA ILE A 693 -20.67 -29.10 -66.81
C ILE A 693 -20.04 -27.73 -66.56
N ALA A 694 -19.03 -27.67 -65.71
CA ALA A 694 -18.20 -26.49 -65.48
C ALA A 694 -16.75 -26.90 -65.21
N SER A 695 -15.79 -26.09 -65.67
CA SER A 695 -14.35 -26.29 -65.48
C SER A 695 -13.72 -25.02 -64.92
N GLY A 696 -12.68 -25.15 -64.11
CA GLY A 696 -12.04 -24.00 -63.46
C GLY A 696 -12.89 -23.37 -62.34
N ALA A 697 -13.74 -24.15 -61.68
CA ALA A 697 -14.35 -23.72 -60.43
C ALA A 697 -13.29 -23.66 -59.32
N VAL A 698 -13.45 -22.77 -58.35
CA VAL A 698 -12.50 -22.59 -57.23
C VAL A 698 -13.24 -22.76 -55.92
N LEU A 699 -12.69 -23.56 -55.00
CA LEU A 699 -13.23 -23.64 -53.64
C LEU A 699 -12.77 -22.41 -52.86
N LEU A 700 -13.69 -21.57 -52.39
CA LEU A 700 -13.34 -20.34 -51.67
C LEU A 700 -13.19 -20.58 -50.18
N LYS A 701 -14.19 -21.17 -49.53
CA LYS A 701 -14.22 -21.42 -48.08
C LYS A 701 -15.04 -22.65 -47.76
N MET A 702 -14.61 -23.39 -46.74
CA MET A 702 -15.40 -24.43 -46.09
C MET A 702 -16.00 -23.83 -44.81
N TYR A 703 -17.27 -24.08 -44.55
CA TYR A 703 -17.96 -23.70 -43.33
C TYR A 703 -18.17 -24.91 -42.45
N ASP A 704 -18.32 -24.68 -41.15
CA ASP A 704 -18.68 -25.72 -40.18
C ASP A 704 -20.00 -26.43 -40.53
N ASN A 705 -20.18 -27.62 -39.94
CA ASN A 705 -21.41 -28.41 -40.06
C ASN A 705 -22.64 -27.56 -39.73
N THR A 706 -23.60 -27.53 -40.65
CA THR A 706 -24.93 -26.95 -40.40
C THR A 706 -25.98 -28.05 -40.42
N GLN A 707 -26.90 -27.99 -39.47
CA GLN A 707 -28.04 -28.91 -39.47
C GLN A 707 -29.06 -28.48 -40.53
N ARG A 708 -29.40 -29.40 -41.43
CA ARG A 708 -30.46 -29.24 -42.42
C ARG A 708 -31.58 -30.21 -42.11
N SER A 709 -32.75 -29.68 -41.79
CA SER A 709 -33.96 -30.48 -41.61
C SER A 709 -34.70 -30.58 -42.94
N GLN A 710 -34.91 -31.80 -43.42
CA GLN A 710 -35.79 -32.10 -44.56
C GLN A 710 -37.03 -32.84 -44.06
N THR A 711 -38.21 -32.36 -44.43
CA THR A 711 -39.45 -33.06 -44.16
C THR A 711 -39.74 -34.00 -45.33
N LEU A 712 -39.53 -35.30 -45.12
CA LEU A 712 -39.86 -36.35 -46.06
C LEU A 712 -41.32 -36.75 -45.86
N THR A 713 -42.09 -36.74 -46.95
CA THR A 713 -43.43 -37.32 -46.95
C THR A 713 -43.28 -38.77 -47.39
N LEU A 714 -43.24 -39.69 -46.43
CA LEU A 714 -43.26 -41.12 -46.74
C LEU A 714 -44.68 -41.48 -47.19
N THR A 715 -44.80 -41.77 -48.48
CA THR A 715 -46.01 -42.27 -49.10
C THR A 715 -45.65 -43.63 -49.68
N ASP A 716 -46.28 -44.66 -49.14
CA ASP A 716 -46.23 -46.08 -49.54
C ASP A 716 -45.05 -46.93 -49.05
N ARG A 717 -45.42 -47.96 -48.28
CA ARG A 717 -44.57 -49.08 -47.90
C ARG A 717 -45.19 -50.35 -48.47
N THR A 718 -44.61 -50.87 -49.56
CA THR A 718 -44.94 -52.24 -50.02
C THR A 718 -44.40 -53.26 -49.03
N VAL A 719 -45.29 -53.97 -48.35
CA VAL A 719 -44.90 -55.11 -47.50
C VAL A 719 -45.09 -56.38 -48.34
N THR A 720 -43.99 -56.99 -48.75
CA THR A 720 -43.99 -58.37 -49.24
C THR A 720 -44.10 -59.32 -48.05
N ARG A 721 -45.23 -60.02 -47.94
CA ARG A 721 -45.40 -61.08 -46.94
C ARG A 721 -45.35 -62.43 -47.65
N THR A 722 -44.42 -63.27 -47.22
CA THR A 722 -44.35 -64.66 -47.68
C THR A 722 -45.18 -65.49 -46.71
N ASP A 723 -46.21 -66.15 -47.22
CA ASP A 723 -47.00 -67.07 -46.39
C ASP A 723 -46.26 -68.39 -46.12
N ALA A 724 -46.81 -69.21 -45.23
CA ALA A 724 -46.22 -70.51 -44.87
C ALA A 724 -46.14 -71.52 -46.03
N SER A 725 -46.72 -71.20 -47.20
CA SER A 725 -46.65 -72.02 -48.41
C SER A 725 -45.56 -71.56 -49.39
N GLY A 726 -44.84 -70.47 -49.07
CA GLY A 726 -43.80 -69.89 -49.91
C GLY A 726 -44.32 -68.93 -50.98
N LEU A 727 -45.62 -68.59 -50.97
CA LEU A 727 -46.20 -67.64 -51.92
C LEU A 727 -45.96 -66.22 -51.41
N ILE A 728 -45.25 -65.41 -52.21
CA ILE A 728 -44.99 -64.00 -51.89
C ILE A 728 -46.19 -63.19 -52.35
N THR A 729 -47.00 -62.70 -51.41
CA THR A 729 -48.06 -61.74 -51.70
C THR A 729 -47.55 -60.33 -51.42
N LYS A 730 -47.60 -59.48 -52.44
CA LYS A 730 -47.34 -58.04 -52.32
C LYS A 730 -48.65 -57.37 -51.92
N GLU A 731 -48.73 -56.93 -50.67
CA GLU A 731 -49.86 -56.12 -50.20
C GLU A 731 -49.41 -54.66 -50.20
N GLU A 732 -50.00 -53.87 -51.10
CA GLU A 732 -49.76 -52.43 -51.20
C GLU A 732 -50.68 -51.74 -50.20
N VAL A 733 -50.16 -51.48 -49.01
CA VAL A 733 -50.91 -50.82 -47.93
C VAL A 733 -50.72 -49.32 -48.08
N GLN A 734 -51.78 -48.60 -48.50
CA GLN A 734 -51.83 -47.14 -48.46
C GLN A 734 -51.89 -46.68 -47.00
N GLU A 735 -50.77 -46.22 -46.45
CA GLU A 735 -50.75 -45.50 -45.18
C GLU A 735 -50.92 -43.99 -45.40
N ILE A 736 -51.60 -43.34 -44.45
CA ILE A 736 -51.74 -41.87 -44.41
C ILE A 736 -50.34 -41.24 -44.44
N PRO A 737 -50.04 -40.27 -45.33
CA PRO A 737 -48.71 -39.68 -45.47
C PRO A 737 -48.21 -39.18 -44.12
N ARG A 738 -47.14 -39.79 -43.61
CA ARG A 738 -46.44 -39.33 -42.41
C ARG A 738 -45.32 -38.39 -42.83
N LEU A 739 -45.34 -37.19 -42.25
CA LEU A 739 -44.26 -36.21 -42.38
C LEU A 739 -43.16 -36.59 -41.38
N GLU A 740 -42.07 -37.17 -41.86
CA GLU A 740 -40.88 -37.44 -41.06
C GLU A 740 -39.87 -36.32 -41.29
N THR A 741 -39.44 -35.64 -40.23
CA THR A 741 -38.40 -34.61 -40.34
C THR A 741 -37.05 -35.24 -40.04
N VAL A 742 -36.26 -35.47 -41.08
CA VAL A 742 -34.89 -35.96 -40.96
C VAL A 742 -33.96 -34.76 -40.85
N THR A 743 -33.22 -34.66 -39.76
CA THR A 743 -32.18 -33.64 -39.59
C THR A 743 -30.83 -34.27 -39.91
N THR A 744 -30.16 -33.75 -40.93
CA THR A 744 -28.85 -34.22 -41.38
C THR A 744 -27.84 -33.09 -41.20
N GLU A 745 -26.67 -33.40 -40.65
CA GLU A 745 -25.55 -32.45 -40.65
C GLU A 745 -24.92 -32.41 -42.04
N VAL A 746 -24.86 -31.22 -42.63
CA VAL A 746 -24.23 -30.98 -43.93
C VAL A 746 -23.19 -29.89 -43.81
N MET A 747 -22.01 -30.14 -44.39
CA MET A 747 -20.96 -29.13 -44.57
C MET A 747 -21.41 -28.15 -45.65
N ARG A 748 -21.18 -26.86 -45.43
CA ARG A 748 -21.43 -25.82 -46.45
C ARG A 748 -20.11 -25.37 -47.06
N PHE A 749 -20.14 -25.07 -48.34
CA PHE A 749 -18.99 -24.64 -49.12
C PHE A 749 -19.36 -23.39 -49.91
N ALA A 750 -18.46 -22.41 -49.93
CA ALA A 750 -18.51 -21.32 -50.92
C ALA A 750 -17.59 -21.69 -52.08
N ILE A 751 -18.13 -21.72 -53.29
CA ILE A 751 -17.38 -22.00 -54.53
C ILE A 751 -17.54 -20.84 -55.51
N ALA A 752 -16.51 -20.56 -56.31
CA ALA A 752 -16.59 -19.65 -57.44
C ALA A 752 -16.61 -20.44 -58.74
N VAL A 753 -17.53 -20.10 -59.65
CA VAL A 753 -17.67 -20.77 -60.96
C VAL A 753 -17.55 -19.71 -62.06
N PRO A 754 -16.90 -19.98 -63.20
CA PRO A 754 -16.85 -19.04 -64.33
C PRO A 754 -18.25 -18.52 -64.71
N ALA A 755 -18.39 -17.21 -64.90
CA ALA A 755 -19.69 -16.58 -65.13
C ALA A 755 -20.41 -17.11 -66.38
N SER A 756 -19.66 -17.56 -67.40
CA SER A 756 -20.18 -18.20 -68.61
C SER A 756 -20.84 -19.56 -68.34
N GLN A 757 -20.43 -20.27 -67.29
CA GLN A 757 -20.91 -21.61 -66.92
C GLN A 757 -21.88 -21.59 -65.73
N ALA A 758 -21.93 -20.48 -64.99
CA ALA A 758 -22.74 -20.33 -63.78
C ALA A 758 -24.24 -20.65 -63.98
N ALA A 759 -24.82 -20.31 -65.13
CA ALA A 759 -26.23 -20.63 -65.42
C ALA A 759 -26.49 -22.14 -65.52
N VAL A 760 -25.53 -22.91 -66.04
CA VAL A 760 -25.63 -24.37 -66.19
C VAL A 760 -25.53 -25.04 -64.82
N VAL A 761 -24.60 -24.58 -63.98
CA VAL A 761 -24.43 -25.09 -62.60
C VAL A 761 -25.67 -24.75 -61.76
N ALA A 762 -26.15 -23.50 -61.80
CA ALA A 762 -27.36 -23.09 -61.09
C ALA A 762 -28.58 -23.93 -61.48
N GLY A 763 -28.78 -24.15 -62.78
CA GLY A 763 -29.88 -24.98 -63.29
C GLY A 763 -29.73 -26.48 -62.97
N SER A 764 -28.54 -26.94 -62.61
CA SER A 764 -28.30 -28.33 -62.20
C SER A 764 -28.55 -28.51 -60.70
N LEU A 765 -28.09 -27.55 -59.90
CA LEU A 765 -28.39 -27.45 -58.46
C LEU A 765 -29.90 -27.34 -58.20
N SER A 766 -30.62 -26.53 -58.98
CA SER A 766 -32.08 -26.35 -58.81
C SER A 766 -32.90 -27.59 -59.16
N ARG A 767 -32.35 -28.50 -59.97
CA ARG A 767 -32.98 -29.77 -60.38
C ARG A 767 -32.59 -30.94 -59.47
N ASN A 768 -31.82 -30.68 -58.41
CA ASN A 768 -31.33 -31.67 -57.47
C ASN A 768 -30.64 -32.86 -58.17
N ARG A 769 -29.91 -32.58 -59.26
CA ARG A 769 -29.12 -33.60 -59.95
C ARG A 769 -27.86 -33.91 -59.14
N PRO A 770 -27.40 -35.17 -59.09
CA PRO A 770 -26.15 -35.51 -58.44
C PRO A 770 -25.00 -34.80 -59.17
N LEU A 771 -24.32 -33.90 -58.46
CA LEU A 771 -23.11 -33.23 -58.94
C LEU A 771 -21.92 -33.76 -58.15
N ARG A 772 -20.76 -33.82 -58.79
CA ARG A 772 -19.52 -34.27 -58.18
C ARG A 772 -18.39 -33.31 -58.52
N ALA A 773 -17.55 -33.00 -57.54
CA ALA A 773 -16.31 -32.27 -57.74
C ALA A 773 -15.22 -33.21 -58.26
N VAL A 774 -14.58 -32.84 -59.36
CA VAL A 774 -13.49 -33.61 -59.99
C VAL A 774 -12.26 -32.73 -60.09
N LEU A 775 -11.14 -33.16 -59.51
CA LEU A 775 -9.87 -32.43 -59.61
C LEU A 775 -9.46 -32.29 -61.08
N ASP A 776 -9.16 -31.06 -61.50
CA ASP A 776 -8.77 -30.77 -62.87
C ASP A 776 -7.29 -31.14 -63.06
N ALA A 777 -7.03 -32.34 -63.63
CA ALA A 777 -5.67 -32.85 -63.83
C ALA A 777 -4.85 -32.04 -64.84
N ASN A 778 -5.47 -31.14 -65.61
CA ASN A 778 -4.82 -30.44 -66.73
C ASN A 778 -4.33 -29.02 -66.40
N ASN A 779 -4.63 -28.46 -65.23
CA ASN A 779 -4.09 -27.16 -64.83
C ASN A 779 -2.85 -27.34 -63.98
N GLY A 780 -1.69 -27.21 -64.64
CA GLY A 780 -0.38 -27.17 -64.00
C GLY A 780 -0.36 -26.21 -62.82
N SER A 781 0.04 -26.74 -61.67
CA SER A 781 0.26 -26.02 -60.42
C SER A 781 1.03 -24.72 -60.66
N PRO A 782 0.54 -23.54 -60.23
CA PRO A 782 1.39 -22.36 -60.16
C PRO A 782 2.46 -22.63 -59.09
N ALA A 783 3.72 -22.42 -59.48
CA ALA A 783 4.91 -22.73 -58.70
C ALA A 783 4.81 -22.27 -57.23
N SER A 784 4.92 -23.22 -56.31
CA SER A 784 5.20 -22.96 -54.89
C SER A 784 6.65 -23.41 -54.61
N PRO A 785 7.47 -22.63 -53.88
CA PRO A 785 8.87 -22.95 -53.66
C PRO A 785 9.03 -24.03 -52.58
N ALA A 786 9.92 -24.99 -52.88
CA ALA A 786 10.59 -25.94 -52.00
C ALA A 786 9.97 -26.23 -50.62
N ALA A 787 9.22 -27.34 -50.53
CA ALA A 787 8.89 -27.96 -49.25
C ALA A 787 10.02 -28.94 -48.84
N THR A 788 10.70 -28.59 -47.76
CA THR A 788 11.63 -29.44 -47.03
C THR A 788 10.87 -30.58 -46.38
N THR A 789 11.37 -31.80 -46.54
CA THR A 789 10.91 -33.02 -45.86
C THR A 789 10.93 -32.84 -44.34
N GLN A 790 9.77 -32.99 -43.69
CA GLN A 790 9.67 -33.21 -42.26
C GLN A 790 8.73 -34.38 -41.98
N ASP A 791 9.28 -35.36 -41.27
CA ASP A 791 8.63 -36.56 -40.75
C ASP A 791 7.41 -36.22 -39.89
N ALA A 792 6.26 -36.79 -40.26
CA ALA A 792 5.07 -36.80 -39.41
C ALA A 792 4.89 -38.21 -38.83
N THR A 793 5.29 -38.35 -37.57
CA THR A 793 5.01 -39.48 -36.70
C THR A 793 3.52 -39.56 -36.34
N THR A 794 2.91 -40.72 -36.60
CA THR A 794 1.86 -41.40 -35.84
C THR A 794 0.72 -40.55 -35.25
N GLY A 795 -0.43 -40.56 -35.93
CA GLY A 795 -1.75 -40.24 -35.38
C GLY A 795 -2.73 -41.37 -35.70
N THR A 796 -2.97 -42.24 -34.71
CA THR A 796 -3.84 -43.41 -34.79
C THR A 796 -5.31 -42.97 -34.72
N HIS A 797 -6.04 -43.02 -35.84
CA HIS A 797 -7.51 -42.97 -35.82
C HIS A 797 -8.07 -44.39 -35.92
N ALA A 798 -8.83 -44.76 -34.89
CA ALA A 798 -9.53 -46.02 -34.78
C ALA A 798 -10.74 -46.05 -35.73
N SER A 799 -10.71 -46.94 -36.70
CA SER A 799 -11.85 -47.32 -37.53
C SER A 799 -12.46 -48.59 -36.95
N ALA A 800 -13.66 -48.48 -36.38
CA ALA A 800 -14.47 -49.64 -36.03
C ALA A 800 -15.14 -50.18 -37.31
N SER A 801 -14.71 -51.35 -37.76
CA SER A 801 -15.37 -52.11 -38.81
C SER A 801 -16.47 -53.00 -38.20
N ASP A 802 -17.72 -52.69 -38.53
CA ASP A 802 -18.84 -53.59 -38.31
C ASP A 802 -18.84 -54.63 -39.42
N THR A 803 -18.52 -55.87 -39.07
CA THR A 803 -18.41 -57.00 -40.00
C THR A 803 -19.59 -57.93 -39.76
N ALA A 804 -20.65 -57.80 -40.56
CA ALA A 804 -21.74 -58.78 -40.61
C ALA A 804 -22.31 -58.94 -42.02
N GLY A 805 -22.00 -60.09 -42.64
CA GLY A 805 -22.82 -60.81 -43.62
C GLY A 805 -23.34 -60.07 -44.85
N ARG A 806 -22.53 -59.97 -45.91
CA ARG A 806 -23.03 -59.88 -47.29
C ARG A 806 -22.61 -61.14 -48.06
N GLN A 807 -23.60 -62.00 -48.34
CA GLN A 807 -23.49 -63.02 -49.38
C GLN A 807 -23.35 -62.31 -50.75
N GLY A 808 -22.57 -62.92 -51.64
CA GLY A 808 -21.99 -62.31 -52.83
C GLY A 808 -22.94 -61.46 -53.65
N THR A 809 -22.70 -60.16 -53.64
CA THR A 809 -23.27 -59.20 -54.58
C THR A 809 -22.26 -58.97 -55.68
N VAL A 810 -22.65 -59.19 -56.94
CA VAL A 810 -21.86 -58.79 -58.10
C VAL A 810 -21.58 -57.29 -58.02
N ASN A 811 -20.30 -56.90 -58.00
CA ASN A 811 -19.91 -55.49 -57.93
C ASN A 811 -19.68 -54.97 -59.35
N ALA A 812 -20.45 -53.97 -59.74
CA ALA A 812 -20.22 -53.19 -60.95
C ALA A 812 -19.41 -51.94 -60.57
N PHE A 813 -18.25 -51.75 -61.18
CA PHE A 813 -17.49 -50.50 -61.06
C PHE A 813 -17.26 -49.90 -62.45
N VAL A 814 -17.54 -48.61 -62.56
CA VAL A 814 -17.39 -47.83 -63.78
C VAL A 814 -15.96 -47.28 -63.80
N ARG A 815 -15.18 -47.62 -64.84
CA ARG A 815 -13.83 -47.10 -65.03
C ARG A 815 -13.82 -46.18 -66.24
N GLU A 816 -13.67 -44.88 -65.98
CA GLU A 816 -13.50 -43.89 -67.05
C GLU A 816 -12.01 -43.79 -67.41
N HIS A 817 -11.69 -44.07 -68.66
CA HIS A 817 -10.32 -43.98 -69.16
C HIS A 817 -10.09 -42.62 -69.81
N PHE A 818 -9.35 -41.74 -69.12
CA PHE A 818 -8.85 -40.49 -69.69
C PHE A 818 -7.44 -40.72 -70.24
N ARG A 819 -7.32 -41.15 -71.50
CA ARG A 819 -6.05 -41.06 -72.27
C ARG A 819 -6.16 -39.90 -73.24
N GLY A 820 -5.08 -39.12 -73.35
CA GLY A 820 -5.01 -37.86 -74.08
C GLY A 820 -5.74 -37.87 -75.42
N SER A 821 -6.59 -36.85 -75.59
CA SER A 821 -7.31 -36.41 -76.81
C SER A 821 -7.91 -37.52 -77.68
N ASP A 822 -9.13 -37.96 -77.37
CA ASP A 822 -10.35 -37.66 -78.14
C ASP A 822 -11.50 -38.49 -77.56
N ALA A 823 -12.41 -37.80 -76.85
CA ALA A 823 -13.57 -38.32 -76.09
C ALA A 823 -13.28 -39.38 -74.99
N PRO A 824 -13.68 -39.15 -73.72
CA PRO A 824 -13.62 -40.20 -72.71
C PRO A 824 -14.53 -41.36 -73.14
N PHE A 825 -14.02 -42.59 -73.11
CA PHE A 825 -14.87 -43.78 -73.22
C PHE A 825 -14.99 -44.45 -71.85
N THR A 826 -16.21 -44.84 -71.52
CA THR A 826 -16.59 -45.39 -70.23
C THR A 826 -16.64 -46.91 -70.36
N GLU A 827 -15.73 -47.64 -69.71
CA GLU A 827 -15.84 -49.09 -69.60
C GLU A 827 -16.50 -49.43 -68.26
N VAL A 828 -17.59 -50.21 -68.30
CA VAL A 828 -18.23 -50.74 -67.10
C VAL A 828 -17.76 -52.18 -66.91
N PHE A 829 -17.07 -52.44 -65.79
CA PHE A 829 -16.65 -53.78 -65.40
C PHE A 829 -17.64 -54.33 -64.38
N VAL A 830 -18.17 -55.51 -64.67
CA VAL A 830 -19.07 -56.24 -63.77
C VAL A 830 -18.38 -57.55 -63.41
N SER A 831 -18.03 -57.73 -62.13
CA SER A 831 -17.29 -58.92 -61.67
C SER A 831 -17.89 -59.50 -60.39
N ASP A 832 -17.86 -60.83 -60.30
CA ASP A 832 -18.20 -61.61 -59.10
C ASP A 832 -17.01 -61.77 -58.13
N ARG A 833 -15.83 -61.23 -58.48
CA ARG A 833 -14.60 -61.30 -57.67
C ARG A 833 -14.33 -59.97 -56.96
N SER A 834 -14.18 -60.03 -55.64
CA SER A 834 -13.63 -58.95 -54.86
C SER A 834 -12.14 -58.77 -55.21
N TYR A 835 -11.81 -57.69 -55.91
CA TYR A 835 -10.41 -57.28 -56.05
C TYR A 835 -9.96 -56.59 -54.76
N PRO A 836 -8.86 -57.02 -54.13
CA PRO A 836 -8.23 -56.21 -53.09
C PRO A 836 -7.72 -54.90 -53.72
N ASP A 837 -7.83 -53.80 -52.96
CA ASP A 837 -7.33 -52.49 -53.35
C ASP A 837 -5.89 -52.58 -53.89
N PRO A 838 -5.53 -51.80 -54.93
CA PRO A 838 -4.16 -51.77 -55.43
C PRO A 838 -3.24 -51.23 -54.32
N LEU A 839 -2.33 -52.08 -53.84
CA LEU A 839 -1.22 -51.68 -52.98
C LEU A 839 -0.42 -50.57 -53.68
N PRO A 840 0.04 -49.53 -52.95
CA PRO A 840 0.95 -48.55 -53.52
C PRO A 840 2.25 -49.27 -53.94
N GLU A 841 2.70 -48.97 -55.17
CA GLU A 841 3.92 -49.52 -55.75
C GLU A 841 5.10 -49.30 -54.79
N GLY A 842 5.67 -50.41 -54.32
CA GLY A 842 6.90 -50.43 -53.53
C GLY A 842 8.12 -50.35 -54.43
N ASP A 843 8.98 -49.39 -54.18
CA ASP A 843 10.33 -49.35 -54.74
C ASP A 843 11.15 -50.52 -54.19
N SER A 844 11.63 -51.36 -55.11
CA SER A 844 12.62 -52.41 -54.82
C SER A 844 14.03 -51.81 -54.80
N PRO A 845 14.95 -52.36 -53.99
CA PRO A 845 16.33 -51.91 -53.90
C PRO A 845 17.20 -52.63 -54.94
N LEU A 846 18.19 -51.93 -55.52
CA LEU A 846 19.45 -52.47 -56.05
C LEU A 846 20.27 -51.32 -56.67
N GLU A 847 21.38 -50.93 -56.05
CA GLU A 847 22.71 -51.04 -56.68
C GLU A 847 23.83 -50.65 -55.71
N ALA A 848 24.86 -51.50 -55.72
CA ALA A 848 26.11 -51.35 -55.00
C ALA A 848 27.17 -50.74 -55.94
N LYS A 849 28.06 -49.88 -55.43
CA LYS A 849 29.51 -50.12 -55.29
C LYS A 849 30.35 -48.85 -55.19
N ASP A 850 31.42 -49.01 -54.41
CA ASP A 850 32.76 -48.40 -54.43
C ASP A 850 32.82 -46.86 -54.30
N GLY A 851 33.44 -46.27 -53.27
CA GLY A 851 34.78 -46.48 -52.67
C GLY A 851 35.31 -45.04 -52.43
N SER A 852 36.17 -44.66 -51.51
CA SER A 852 37.19 -45.31 -50.69
C SER A 852 37.84 -44.19 -49.83
N HIS A 853 38.37 -44.53 -48.65
CA HIS A 853 39.45 -43.86 -47.88
C HIS A 853 39.36 -42.33 -47.69
N GLU A 854 39.17 -41.80 -46.49
CA GLU A 854 40.05 -41.80 -45.31
C GLU A 854 39.24 -41.39 -44.06
#